data_AF-A0A1J3J6P1-F1
#
_entry.id   AF-A0A1J3J6P1-F1
#
_cell.length_a   1.000
_cell.length_b   1.000
_cell.length_c   1.000
_cell.angle_alpha   90.00
_cell.angle_beta   90.00
_cell.angle_gamma   90.00
#
_symmetry.space_group_name_H-M   'P 1'
#
loop_
_entity.id
_entity.type
_entity.pdbx_description
1 polymer ?
#
loop_
_entity_poly.entity_id
_entity_poly.type
_entity_poly.pdbx_seq_one_letter_code
_entity_poly.pdbx_strand_id
1 'polypeptide(L)'
;MVAFGKKLKERSIQEWQRYYINYKLMKKKVNQYGRQLEGGNLERRHVLKDFSRMLDNQIEKVALFMLEQQGLLASRLQFLRQSHDALQEEPQISQISNLKEDYRAVGQDLLKLLHFVEMNATGIRKILKKFDKRFGYRFTNYYVKTRANHPYSELQQVFRHVGLGAVVGAVSRNLHELQNNQGSYLSIYDQPALPLQDPVVDSIRAAVDRLTHSTNFLNFMAQHAFIMQEELPSPQDEEESVEQDGRYHFMSLLLNLVNTFLYMVNTYIIVPTADDYSMSLGAAATVCGVVIGAMAVAQLFSSVYFSAWSNKSYFKPLVFSSIVLFIGNLLYALAFDFNSIAVLLIGRLFCGLGSARAVNRRYISDCVPLKIRMQASAGFVSASALGMACGPALAGLLQTRFEIYQLTFNQDTLPGWVMAVAWLLYLVWLAISFREPAREPEEIHNASEESNNSGEAGQEVNLEKGIKEPLLITSEEIEEEEVEDEEESEEASEDSRKPANSIVAAYRLLTPSVKVQLLIYFMLKYAMEILLSESSVVTTYYFGWSTSSVAIFLACLGLTVLPVNIVIGSYISNMFEDRQILLVSEIMVCVGILLSFHVVVPYTVPQYVCSGLIMFVSAEVLEGVNLSLLSRVMSTRLSRGTYNGGLLSTEAGTIARVIADVTITLAGYFGRSMLLNATLLPSLVICVLSIVATCFTYNSLY
;
A
#
# COMPACT_ATOMS: atom_id res chain seq x y z
N MET A 1 -15.15 27.66 -27.82
CA MET A 1 -13.77 27.13 -27.59
C MET A 1 -12.81 27.50 -28.75
N VAL A 2 -12.69 28.80 -29.03
CA VAL A 2 -11.85 29.45 -30.06
C VAL A 2 -11.12 30.56 -29.26
N ALA A 3 -9.81 30.75 -29.17
CA ALA A 3 -8.71 30.52 -30.09
C ALA A 3 -7.35 30.39 -29.33
N PHE A 4 -7.04 29.23 -28.74
CA PHE A 4 -5.71 29.06 -28.10
C PHE A 4 -4.55 29.28 -29.08
N GLY A 5 -4.70 28.88 -30.35
CA GLY A 5 -3.69 29.13 -31.37
C GLY A 5 -3.50 30.62 -31.73
N LYS A 6 -4.53 31.47 -31.56
CA LYS A 6 -4.37 32.93 -31.71
C LYS A 6 -3.74 33.52 -30.45
N LYS A 7 -4.22 33.12 -29.27
CA LYS A 7 -3.65 33.50 -27.97
C LYS A 7 -2.18 33.13 -27.82
N LEU A 8 -1.75 31.97 -28.35
CA LEU A 8 -0.34 31.55 -28.35
C LEU A 8 0.50 32.46 -29.26
N LYS A 9 -0.03 32.90 -30.41
CA LYS A 9 0.66 33.81 -31.35
C LYS A 9 0.69 35.26 -30.84
N GLU A 10 -0.34 35.69 -30.12
CA GLU A 10 -0.45 37.04 -29.55
C GLU A 10 0.39 37.20 -28.27
N ARG A 11 0.56 36.12 -27.48
CA ARG A 11 1.31 36.13 -26.21
C ARG A 11 2.70 35.48 -26.30
N SER A 12 3.12 35.05 -27.50
CA SER A 12 4.48 34.55 -27.73
C SER A 12 5.46 35.71 -27.76
N ILE A 13 6.63 35.50 -27.16
CA ILE A 13 7.75 36.43 -27.27
C ILE A 13 8.26 36.39 -28.72
N GLN A 14 8.35 37.55 -29.37
CA GLN A 14 8.66 37.65 -30.81
C GLN A 14 10.01 37.00 -31.16
N GLU A 15 11.02 37.20 -30.32
CA GLU A 15 12.36 36.62 -30.48
C GLU A 15 12.36 35.09 -30.43
N TRP A 16 11.45 34.48 -29.67
CA TRP A 16 11.44 33.03 -29.42
C TRP A 16 10.37 32.29 -30.23
N GLN A 17 9.73 32.96 -31.19
CA GLN A 17 8.56 32.44 -31.91
C GLN A 17 8.82 31.08 -32.58
N ARG A 18 10.05 30.83 -33.05
CA ARG A 18 10.45 29.56 -33.70
C ARG A 18 10.48 28.36 -32.75
N TYR A 19 10.69 28.60 -31.46
CA TYR A 19 10.85 27.56 -30.44
C TYR A 19 9.53 27.13 -29.80
N TYR A 20 8.46 27.91 -29.94
CA TYR A 20 7.14 27.51 -29.45
C TYR A 20 6.58 26.29 -30.20
N ILE A 21 5.78 25.49 -29.49
CA ILE A 21 5.04 24.36 -30.07
C ILE A 21 4.15 24.81 -31.23
N ASN A 22 4.24 24.13 -32.37
CA ASN A 22 3.42 24.44 -33.54
C ASN A 22 2.00 23.87 -33.39
N TYR A 23 1.23 24.42 -32.46
CA TYR A 23 -0.12 23.95 -32.12
C TYR A 23 -1.08 23.95 -33.33
N LYS A 24 -0.91 24.88 -34.27
CA LYS A 24 -1.75 24.97 -35.48
C LYS A 24 -1.48 23.79 -36.42
N LEU A 25 -0.21 23.44 -36.65
CA LEU A 25 0.17 22.27 -37.45
C LEU A 25 -0.34 20.98 -36.81
N MET A 26 -0.09 20.80 -35.52
CA MET A 26 -0.52 19.62 -34.77
C MET A 26 -2.05 19.46 -34.84
N LYS A 27 -2.81 20.55 -34.64
CA LYS A 27 -4.27 20.54 -34.75
C LYS A 27 -4.75 20.14 -36.16
N LYS A 28 -4.10 20.61 -37.22
CA LYS A 28 -4.44 20.22 -38.60
C LYS A 28 -4.22 18.72 -38.82
N LYS A 29 -3.12 18.17 -38.33
CA LYS A 29 -2.79 16.74 -38.41
C LYS A 29 -3.80 15.87 -37.65
N VAL A 30 -4.16 16.24 -36.41
CA VAL A 30 -5.25 15.58 -35.65
C VAL A 30 -6.57 15.59 -36.43
N ASN A 31 -6.86 16.70 -37.12
CA ASN A 31 -8.06 16.80 -37.95
C ASN A 31 -8.01 15.90 -39.20
N GLN A 32 -6.83 15.76 -39.81
CA GLN A 32 -6.58 14.92 -40.97
C GLN A 32 -6.69 13.43 -40.63
N TYR A 33 -6.06 12.99 -39.54
CA TYR A 33 -6.13 11.59 -39.10
C TYR A 33 -7.56 11.12 -38.84
N GLY A 34 -8.42 11.96 -38.25
CA GLY A 34 -9.82 11.58 -38.04
C GLY A 34 -10.60 11.39 -39.34
N ARG A 35 -10.35 12.22 -40.37
CA ARG A 35 -11.00 12.02 -41.69
C ARG A 35 -10.51 10.77 -42.41
N GLN A 36 -9.25 10.38 -42.19
CA GLN A 36 -8.66 9.19 -42.81
C GLN A 36 -9.09 7.89 -42.11
N LEU A 37 -9.33 7.93 -40.80
CA LEU A 37 -9.88 6.82 -40.02
C LEU A 37 -11.37 6.58 -40.32
N GLU A 38 -12.17 7.63 -40.51
CA GLU A 38 -13.58 7.53 -40.94
C GLU A 38 -13.72 6.89 -42.34
N GLY A 39 -12.69 6.99 -43.18
CA GLY A 39 -12.67 6.43 -44.54
C GLY A 39 -12.01 5.05 -44.68
N GLY A 40 -11.67 4.36 -43.58
CA GLY A 40 -11.10 3.00 -43.59
C GLY A 40 -9.67 2.87 -44.16
N ASN A 41 -9.01 3.98 -44.49
CA ASN A 41 -7.75 3.99 -45.25
C ASN A 41 -6.47 3.94 -44.40
N LEU A 42 -6.56 3.95 -43.06
CA LEU A 42 -5.37 3.98 -42.19
C LEU A 42 -5.52 3.08 -40.98
N GLU A 43 -4.49 2.26 -40.73
CA GLU A 43 -4.37 1.51 -39.48
C GLU A 43 -4.17 2.45 -38.28
N ARG A 44 -4.94 2.19 -37.23
CA ARG A 44 -4.94 2.94 -35.96
C ARG A 44 -3.57 3.01 -35.31
N ARG A 45 -2.75 1.94 -35.43
CA ARG A 45 -1.39 1.86 -34.86
C ARG A 45 -0.44 2.86 -35.52
N HIS A 46 -0.59 3.08 -36.83
CA HIS A 46 0.20 4.05 -37.58
C HIS A 46 -0.07 5.49 -37.14
N VAL A 47 -1.35 5.85 -36.90
CA VAL A 47 -1.74 7.19 -36.43
C VAL A 47 -1.13 7.52 -35.07
N LEU A 48 -1.14 6.57 -34.14
CA LEU A 48 -0.56 6.74 -32.80
C LEU A 48 0.96 6.93 -32.86
N LYS A 49 1.65 6.12 -33.67
CA LYS A 49 3.10 6.21 -33.85
C LYS A 49 3.51 7.53 -34.49
N ASP A 50 2.87 7.92 -35.58
CA ASP A 50 3.17 9.15 -36.31
C ASP A 50 2.90 10.41 -35.47
N PHE A 51 1.76 10.45 -34.77
CA PHE A 51 1.45 11.56 -33.87
C PHE A 51 2.40 11.63 -32.66
N SER A 52 2.80 10.48 -32.09
CA SER A 52 3.78 10.43 -31.00
C SER A 52 5.12 11.02 -31.44
N ARG A 53 5.65 10.58 -32.58
CA ARG A 53 6.91 11.10 -33.14
C ARG A 53 6.85 12.61 -33.40
N MET A 54 5.73 13.09 -33.94
CA MET A 54 5.54 14.51 -34.19
C MET A 54 5.51 15.33 -32.89
N LEU A 55 4.90 14.79 -31.82
CA LEU A 55 4.85 15.43 -30.52
C LEU A 55 6.22 15.42 -29.83
N ASP A 56 6.97 14.31 -29.93
CA ASP A 56 8.34 14.18 -29.43
C ASP A 56 9.25 15.27 -30.02
N ASN A 57 9.25 15.43 -31.35
CA ASN A 57 10.04 16.46 -32.02
C ASN A 57 9.66 17.89 -31.58
N GLN A 58 8.40 18.13 -31.22
CA GLN A 58 7.99 19.44 -30.70
C GLN A 58 8.46 19.66 -29.26
N ILE A 59 8.46 18.62 -28.43
CA ILE A 59 8.91 18.68 -27.03
C ILE A 59 10.43 18.84 -26.98
N GLU A 60 11.18 18.06 -27.76
CA GLU A 60 12.64 18.15 -27.87
C GLU A 60 13.06 19.57 -28.25
N LYS A 61 12.43 20.17 -29.26
CA LYS A 61 12.70 21.56 -29.66
C LYS A 61 12.50 22.56 -28.51
N VAL A 62 11.47 22.36 -27.69
CA VAL A 62 11.18 23.23 -26.53
C VAL A 62 12.21 23.00 -25.41
N ALA A 63 12.56 21.74 -25.15
CA ALA A 63 13.50 21.32 -24.13
C ALA A 63 14.92 21.84 -24.41
N LEU A 64 15.44 21.63 -25.62
CA LEU A 64 16.76 22.11 -26.03
C LEU A 64 16.89 23.63 -25.91
N PHE A 65 15.87 24.39 -26.32
CA PHE A 65 15.88 25.84 -26.17
C PHE A 65 15.80 26.27 -24.69
N MET A 66 15.04 25.55 -23.87
CA MET A 66 14.99 25.81 -22.43
C MET A 66 16.37 25.61 -21.78
N LEU A 67 17.08 24.52 -22.11
CA LEU A 67 18.43 24.25 -21.62
C LEU A 67 19.43 25.34 -22.04
N GLU A 68 19.38 25.78 -23.29
CA GLU A 68 20.21 26.88 -23.81
C GLU A 68 20.01 28.16 -22.99
N GLN A 69 18.76 28.56 -22.74
CA GLN A 69 18.44 29.76 -21.96
C GLN A 69 18.82 29.61 -20.47
N GLN A 70 18.67 28.42 -19.88
CA GLN A 70 19.15 28.16 -18.53
C GLN A 70 20.66 28.31 -18.41
N GLY A 71 21.42 27.81 -19.39
CA GLY A 71 22.88 27.97 -19.45
C GLY A 71 23.32 29.43 -19.53
N LEU A 72 22.65 30.23 -20.36
CA LEU A 72 22.91 31.67 -20.47
C LEU A 72 22.63 32.42 -19.15
N LEU A 73 21.51 32.12 -18.49
CA LEU A 73 21.18 32.71 -17.20
C LEU A 73 22.17 32.30 -16.10
N ALA A 74 22.57 31.03 -16.08
CA ALA A 74 23.55 30.52 -15.13
C ALA A 74 24.93 31.20 -15.29
N SER A 75 25.41 31.34 -16.54
CA SER A 75 26.67 32.03 -16.83
C SER A 75 26.63 33.50 -16.39
N ARG A 76 25.51 34.19 -16.62
CA ARG A 76 25.34 35.59 -16.16
C ARG A 76 25.31 35.68 -14.63
N LEU A 77 24.63 34.77 -13.95
CA LEU A 77 24.61 34.72 -12.49
C LEU A 77 25.99 34.47 -11.89
N GLN A 78 26.80 33.60 -12.51
CA GLN A 78 28.17 33.35 -12.09
C GLN A 78 29.03 34.62 -12.20
N PHE A 79 28.92 35.36 -13.30
CA PHE A 79 29.63 36.63 -13.48
C PHE A 79 29.18 37.68 -12.44
N LEU A 80 27.87 37.82 -12.20
CA LEU A 80 27.35 38.74 -11.18
C LEU A 80 27.79 38.34 -9.77
N ARG A 81 27.95 37.03 -9.50
CA ARG A 81 28.45 36.56 -8.21
C ARG A 81 29.92 36.94 -7.99
N GLN A 82 30.76 36.84 -9.01
CA GLN A 82 32.15 37.30 -8.93
C GLN A 82 32.23 38.80 -8.65
N SER A 83 31.40 39.60 -9.32
CA SER A 83 31.28 41.03 -9.04
C SER A 83 30.75 41.31 -7.62
N HIS A 84 29.81 40.51 -7.14
CA HIS A 84 29.29 40.59 -5.77
C HIS A 84 30.37 40.33 -4.72
N ASP A 85 31.14 39.25 -4.89
CA ASP A 85 32.19 38.86 -3.94
C ASP A 85 33.33 39.91 -3.92
N ALA A 86 33.69 40.49 -5.07
CA ALA A 86 34.66 41.59 -5.15
C ALA A 86 34.18 42.89 -4.45
N LEU A 87 32.87 43.17 -4.49
CA LEU A 87 32.27 44.34 -3.82
C LEU A 87 32.12 44.17 -2.30
N GLN A 88 32.25 42.95 -1.79
CA GLN A 88 32.24 42.66 -0.35
C GLN A 88 33.57 43.06 0.31
N GLU A 89 34.66 43.12 -0.46
CA GLU A 89 35.99 43.54 -0.01
C GLU A 89 36.14 45.09 0.04
N GLU A 90 35.52 45.81 -0.90
CA GLU A 90 35.46 47.29 -0.92
C GLU A 90 34.04 47.82 -1.22
N PRO A 91 33.25 48.25 -0.21
CA PRO A 91 31.86 48.62 -0.41
C PRO A 91 31.71 50.01 -1.05
N GLN A 92 31.30 50.05 -2.32
CA GLN A 92 30.88 51.28 -3.02
C GLN A 92 29.37 51.28 -3.30
N ILE A 93 28.64 52.27 -2.76
CA ILE A 93 27.17 52.35 -2.82
C ILE A 93 26.63 52.38 -4.27
N SER A 94 27.32 53.07 -5.19
CA SER A 94 26.95 53.16 -6.62
C SER A 94 27.12 51.84 -7.37
N GLN A 95 28.07 51.00 -6.96
CA GLN A 95 28.30 49.70 -7.58
C GLN A 95 27.29 48.65 -7.07
N ILE A 96 26.85 48.77 -5.81
CA ILE A 96 25.77 47.96 -5.23
C ILE A 96 24.43 48.22 -5.92
N SER A 97 24.10 49.47 -6.24
CA SER A 97 22.88 49.80 -6.98
C SER A 97 22.89 49.23 -8.40
N ASN A 98 24.02 49.31 -9.11
CA ASN A 98 24.18 48.76 -10.46
C ASN A 98 24.07 47.23 -10.44
N LEU A 99 24.73 46.57 -9.50
CA LEU A 99 24.66 45.12 -9.33
C LEU A 99 23.23 44.65 -9.04
N LYS A 100 22.47 45.41 -8.25
CA LYS A 100 21.05 45.14 -8.00
C LYS A 100 20.21 45.24 -9.27
N GLU A 101 20.45 46.25 -10.11
CA GLU A 101 19.79 46.37 -11.42
C GLU A 101 20.15 45.22 -12.36
N ASP A 102 21.41 44.77 -12.34
CA ASP A 102 21.84 43.62 -13.14
C ASP A 102 21.17 42.31 -12.70
N TYR A 103 21.06 42.06 -11.39
CA TYR A 103 20.30 40.93 -10.87
C TYR A 103 18.80 41.03 -11.20
N ARG A 104 18.22 42.24 -11.20
CA ARG A 104 16.84 42.47 -11.65
C ARG A 104 16.68 42.17 -13.14
N ALA A 105 17.64 42.55 -13.98
CA ALA A 105 17.63 42.24 -15.41
C ALA A 105 17.66 40.72 -15.66
N VAL A 106 18.49 39.98 -14.92
CA VAL A 106 18.49 38.51 -14.95
C VAL A 106 17.14 37.95 -14.49
N GLY A 107 16.53 38.53 -13.45
CA GLY A 107 15.18 38.16 -13.01
C GLY A 107 14.10 38.39 -14.06
N GLN A 108 14.19 39.48 -14.83
CA GLN A 108 13.26 39.76 -15.94
C GLN A 108 13.42 38.75 -17.09
N ASP A 109 14.65 38.36 -17.43
CA ASP A 109 14.89 37.34 -18.45
C ASP A 109 14.45 35.95 -17.99
N LEU A 110 14.61 35.64 -16.70
CA LEU A 110 14.03 34.44 -16.08
C LEU A 110 12.50 34.44 -16.16
N LEU A 111 11.83 35.58 -15.94
CA LEU A 111 10.37 35.70 -16.10
C LEU A 111 9.92 35.41 -17.54
N LYS A 112 10.67 35.89 -18.54
CA LYS A 112 10.42 35.56 -19.96
C LYS A 112 10.50 34.04 -20.17
N LEU A 113 11.54 33.39 -19.63
CA LEU A 113 11.74 31.94 -19.73
C LEU A 113 10.60 31.16 -19.05
N LEU A 114 10.21 31.55 -17.83
CA LEU A 114 9.09 30.91 -17.12
C LEU A 114 7.77 31.02 -17.91
N HIS A 115 7.49 32.19 -18.51
CA HIS A 115 6.32 32.39 -19.37
C HIS A 115 6.39 31.54 -20.65
N PHE A 116 7.57 31.40 -21.25
CA PHE A 116 7.77 30.51 -22.41
C PHE A 116 7.46 29.05 -22.06
N VAL A 117 7.96 28.54 -20.93
CA VAL A 117 7.74 27.16 -20.51
C VAL A 117 6.26 26.94 -20.17
N GLU A 118 5.60 27.87 -19.47
CA GLU A 118 4.17 27.81 -19.14
C GLU A 118 3.29 27.67 -20.40
N MET A 119 3.56 28.51 -21.41
CA MET A 119 2.80 28.54 -22.66
C MET A 119 2.97 27.25 -23.48
N ASN A 120 4.19 26.69 -23.51
CA ASN A 120 4.47 25.43 -24.21
C ASN A 120 3.85 24.22 -23.48
N ALA A 121 4.00 24.13 -22.15
CA ALA A 121 3.36 23.10 -21.34
C ALA A 121 1.83 23.11 -21.50
N THR A 122 1.23 24.30 -21.54
CA THR A 122 -0.21 24.46 -21.83
C THR A 122 -0.57 24.02 -23.25
N GLY A 123 0.28 24.29 -24.23
CA GLY A 123 0.08 23.89 -25.62
C GLY A 123 0.13 22.37 -25.82
N ILE A 124 1.11 21.71 -25.20
CA ILE A 124 1.25 20.25 -25.16
C ILE A 124 0.00 19.62 -24.53
N ARG A 125 -0.44 20.14 -23.38
CA ARG A 125 -1.65 19.65 -22.71
C ARG A 125 -2.89 19.74 -23.59
N LYS A 126 -3.09 20.89 -24.26
CA LYS A 126 -4.26 21.11 -25.11
C LYS A 126 -4.28 20.25 -26.35
N ILE A 127 -3.11 19.92 -26.91
CA ILE A 127 -3.07 19.06 -28.10
C ILE A 127 -3.31 17.60 -27.74
N LEU A 128 -2.76 17.14 -26.61
CA LEU A 128 -3.02 15.82 -26.03
C LEU A 128 -4.52 15.63 -25.75
N LYS A 129 -5.15 16.57 -25.02
CA LYS A 129 -6.60 16.55 -24.75
C LYS A 129 -7.45 16.58 -26.04
N LYS A 130 -6.97 17.27 -27.07
CA LYS A 130 -7.67 17.33 -28.36
C LYS A 130 -7.58 16.01 -29.13
N PHE A 131 -6.45 15.32 -29.05
CA PHE A 131 -6.28 14.00 -29.63
C PHE A 131 -7.24 13.01 -28.97
N ASP A 132 -7.22 12.91 -27.64
CA ASP A 132 -8.11 12.01 -26.89
C ASP A 132 -9.59 12.28 -27.18
N LYS A 133 -10.02 13.55 -27.17
CA LYS A 133 -11.42 13.90 -27.46
C LYS A 133 -11.86 13.48 -28.88
N ARG A 134 -10.94 13.41 -29.84
CA ARG A 134 -11.27 13.12 -31.23
C ARG A 134 -11.29 11.63 -31.55
N PHE A 135 -10.51 10.85 -30.82
CA PHE A 135 -10.35 9.43 -31.08
C PHE A 135 -10.89 8.54 -29.95
N GLY A 136 -11.37 9.11 -28.84
CA GLY A 136 -11.88 8.37 -27.68
C GLY A 136 -10.79 7.59 -26.93
N TYR A 137 -9.51 7.82 -27.24
CA TYR A 137 -8.40 7.03 -26.69
C TYR A 137 -7.81 7.68 -25.45
N ARG A 138 -7.22 6.86 -24.59
CA ARG A 138 -6.31 7.26 -23.52
C ARG A 138 -4.88 7.50 -24.03
N PHE A 139 -4.75 8.10 -25.21
CA PHE A 139 -3.44 8.33 -25.83
C PHE A 139 -2.56 9.20 -24.95
N THR A 140 -3.14 10.23 -24.32
CA THR A 140 -2.41 11.06 -23.35
C THR A 140 -1.78 10.22 -22.23
N ASN A 141 -2.50 9.22 -21.69
CA ASN A 141 -1.99 8.38 -20.61
C ASN A 141 -0.84 7.49 -21.09
N TYR A 142 -1.01 6.83 -22.25
CA TYR A 142 0.04 6.02 -22.86
C TYR A 142 1.29 6.84 -23.17
N TYR A 143 1.11 7.99 -23.82
CA TYR A 143 2.20 8.86 -24.25
C TYR A 143 2.97 9.42 -23.04
N VAL A 144 2.26 9.85 -22.00
CA VAL A 144 2.86 10.34 -20.76
C VAL A 144 3.54 9.20 -19.98
N LYS A 145 2.89 8.04 -19.79
CA LYS A 145 3.46 6.91 -19.03
C LYS A 145 4.79 6.43 -19.60
N THR A 146 4.85 6.24 -20.92
CA THR A 146 6.05 5.78 -21.62
C THR A 146 7.22 6.78 -21.57
N ARG A 147 6.93 8.06 -21.35
CA ARG A 147 7.91 9.15 -21.40
C ARG A 147 8.11 9.85 -20.06
N ALA A 148 7.31 9.58 -19.03
CA ALA A 148 7.45 10.26 -17.73
C ALA A 148 8.60 9.70 -16.89
N ASN A 149 8.95 8.42 -17.09
CA ASN A 149 9.95 7.69 -16.30
C ASN A 149 11.18 7.26 -17.09
N HIS A 150 11.24 7.55 -18.39
CA HIS A 150 12.36 7.14 -19.22
C HIS A 150 13.53 8.12 -19.03
N PRO A 151 14.77 7.66 -18.78
CA PRO A 151 15.91 8.52 -18.42
C PRO A 151 16.27 9.54 -19.53
N TYR A 152 15.95 9.23 -20.78
CA TYR A 152 16.20 10.09 -21.94
C TYR A 152 14.96 10.90 -22.39
N SER A 153 13.98 11.10 -21.52
CA SER A 153 12.75 11.79 -21.92
C SER A 153 12.81 13.31 -21.73
N GLU A 154 12.75 14.01 -22.86
CA GLU A 154 12.66 15.47 -22.95
C GLU A 154 11.35 16.03 -22.37
N LEU A 155 10.33 15.19 -22.18
CA LEU A 155 9.07 15.58 -21.53
C LEU A 155 9.30 15.97 -20.07
N GLN A 156 10.24 15.32 -19.39
CA GLN A 156 10.55 15.60 -17.98
C GLN A 156 11.17 16.99 -17.81
N GLN A 157 12.02 17.41 -18.74
CA GLN A 157 12.70 18.72 -18.67
C GLN A 157 11.70 19.87 -18.73
N VAL A 158 10.74 19.79 -19.66
CA VAL A 158 9.71 20.84 -19.85
C VAL A 158 8.72 20.90 -18.68
N PHE A 159 8.42 19.77 -18.04
CA PHE A 159 7.35 19.69 -17.04
C PHE A 159 7.79 19.62 -15.57
N ARG A 160 8.99 19.10 -15.27
CA ARG A 160 9.56 19.15 -13.90
C ARG A 160 10.41 20.40 -13.66
N HIS A 161 10.65 21.20 -14.70
CA HIS A 161 11.40 22.45 -14.62
C HIS A 161 12.78 22.29 -13.96
N VAL A 162 13.44 21.15 -14.23
CA VAL A 162 14.72 20.78 -13.63
C VAL A 162 15.74 21.90 -13.88
N GLY A 163 16.37 22.40 -12.82
CA GLY A 163 17.36 23.49 -12.89
C GLY A 163 16.80 24.91 -12.79
N LEU A 164 15.52 25.17 -13.14
CA LEU A 164 14.93 26.52 -13.00
C LEU A 164 14.83 26.95 -11.53
N GLY A 165 14.56 26.01 -10.61
CA GLY A 165 14.49 26.29 -9.17
C GLY A 165 15.81 26.80 -8.58
N ALA A 166 16.96 26.32 -9.08
CA ALA A 166 18.27 26.79 -8.64
C ALA A 166 18.55 28.22 -9.11
N VAL A 167 18.18 28.56 -10.36
CA VAL A 167 18.30 29.92 -10.91
C VAL A 167 17.36 30.89 -10.17
N VAL A 168 16.12 30.48 -9.89
CA VAL A 168 15.16 31.25 -9.07
C VAL A 168 15.74 31.50 -7.67
N GLY A 169 16.22 30.45 -7.01
CA GLY A 169 16.81 30.55 -5.67
C GLY A 169 18.04 31.47 -5.63
N ALA A 170 18.90 31.39 -6.64
CA ALA A 170 20.07 32.26 -6.77
C ALA A 170 19.67 33.73 -6.95
N VAL A 171 18.74 34.05 -7.86
CA VAL A 171 18.27 35.43 -8.06
C VAL A 171 17.59 35.98 -6.80
N SER A 172 16.66 35.23 -6.21
CA SER A 172 15.92 35.67 -5.03
C SER A 172 16.81 35.86 -3.81
N ARG A 173 17.79 34.98 -3.59
CA ARG A 173 18.74 35.08 -2.47
C ARG A 173 19.64 36.30 -2.63
N ASN A 174 20.29 36.47 -3.78
CA ASN A 174 21.25 37.58 -3.97
C ASN A 174 20.53 38.95 -3.97
N LEU A 175 19.31 39.05 -4.51
CA LEU A 175 18.52 40.29 -4.42
C LEU A 175 18.11 40.63 -2.98
N HIS A 176 17.82 39.61 -2.16
CA HIS A 176 17.50 39.81 -0.75
C HIS A 176 18.74 40.22 0.07
N GLU A 177 19.89 39.62 -0.20
CA GLU A 177 21.17 39.93 0.45
C GLU A 177 21.63 41.36 0.16
N LEU A 178 21.55 41.79 -1.11
CA LEU A 178 21.84 43.16 -1.54
C LEU A 178 20.86 44.21 -1.00
N GLN A 179 19.69 43.77 -0.51
CA GLN A 179 18.69 44.65 0.06
C GLN A 179 18.94 44.94 1.55
N ASN A 180 19.49 43.98 2.30
CA ASN A 180 19.86 44.17 3.70
C ASN A 180 21.15 45.00 3.85
N ASN A 181 22.02 45.01 2.84
CA ASN A 181 23.27 45.78 2.83
C ASN A 181 23.12 47.23 2.34
N GLN A 182 21.94 47.85 2.49
CA GLN A 182 21.81 49.30 2.34
C GLN A 182 22.55 49.99 3.49
N GLY A 183 23.85 50.22 3.30
CA GLY A 183 24.59 51.20 4.09
C GLY A 183 23.90 52.56 3.95
N SER A 184 23.21 52.98 5.02
CA SER A 184 22.64 54.32 5.11
C SER A 184 22.67 54.81 6.56
N TYR A 185 23.48 55.83 6.80
CA TYR A 185 23.50 56.68 8.00
C TYR A 185 22.24 57.55 8.10
N LEU A 186 21.05 57.00 7.87
CA LEU A 186 19.77 57.71 7.99
C LEU A 186 18.97 57.14 9.16
N SER A 187 18.53 58.05 10.02
CA SER A 187 17.80 57.77 11.26
C SER A 187 16.59 56.87 11.02
N ILE A 188 16.43 55.87 11.88
CA ILE A 188 15.36 54.86 11.90
C ILE A 188 13.96 55.48 12.06
N TYR A 189 13.87 56.80 12.29
CA TYR A 189 12.64 57.54 12.54
C TYR A 189 12.09 58.32 11.34
N ASP A 190 12.83 58.42 10.23
CA ASP A 190 12.46 59.34 9.12
C ASP A 190 11.66 58.71 7.96
N GLN A 191 11.40 57.39 7.95
CA GLN A 191 10.52 56.77 6.92
C GLN A 191 9.65 55.64 7.47
N PRO A 192 8.36 55.55 7.07
CA PRO A 192 7.50 54.45 7.46
C PRO A 192 7.98 53.14 6.81
N ALA A 193 8.13 52.10 7.62
CA ALA A 193 8.56 50.77 7.19
C ALA A 193 7.57 50.17 6.17
N LEU A 194 7.94 50.19 4.89
CA LEU A 194 7.29 49.39 3.85
C LEU A 194 7.89 47.98 3.85
N PRO A 195 7.08 46.92 3.70
CA PRO A 195 7.58 45.55 3.56
C PRO A 195 8.18 45.42 2.16
N LEU A 196 9.45 45.78 2.00
CA LEU A 196 10.11 45.75 0.71
C LEU A 196 10.53 44.30 0.41
N GLN A 197 9.69 43.51 -0.25
CA GLN A 197 10.17 42.44 -1.14
C GLN A 197 10.36 43.08 -2.52
N ASP A 198 11.46 42.76 -3.21
CA ASP A 198 11.69 43.30 -4.55
C ASP A 198 10.56 42.83 -5.50
N PRO A 199 9.89 43.72 -6.26
CA PRO A 199 8.74 43.36 -7.10
C PRO A 199 9.08 42.30 -8.16
N VAL A 200 10.36 42.18 -8.54
CA VAL A 200 10.84 41.12 -9.43
C VAL A 200 10.78 39.75 -8.75
N VAL A 201 11.07 39.67 -7.44
CA VAL A 201 11.00 38.42 -6.67
C VAL A 201 9.56 37.95 -6.51
N ASP A 202 8.62 38.86 -6.26
CA ASP A 202 7.19 38.53 -6.15
C ASP A 202 6.61 38.04 -7.48
N SER A 203 6.98 38.70 -8.57
CA SER A 203 6.56 38.27 -9.91
C SER A 203 7.18 36.92 -10.30
N ILE A 204 8.41 36.61 -9.89
CA ILE A 204 9.04 35.30 -10.07
C ILE A 204 8.28 34.25 -9.26
N ARG A 205 7.97 34.50 -7.99
CA ARG A 205 7.19 33.57 -7.15
C ARG A 205 5.82 33.29 -7.78
N ALA A 206 5.09 34.33 -8.18
CA ALA A 206 3.80 34.19 -8.84
C ALA A 206 3.91 33.42 -10.19
N ALA A 207 5.00 33.60 -10.94
CA ALA A 207 5.24 32.86 -12.17
C ALA A 207 5.56 31.38 -11.91
N VAL A 208 6.35 31.08 -10.88
CA VAL A 208 6.64 29.70 -10.44
C VAL A 208 5.37 29.01 -9.94
N ASP A 209 4.51 29.70 -9.20
CA ASP A 209 3.24 29.14 -8.72
C ASP A 209 2.28 28.83 -9.87
N ARG A 210 2.14 29.74 -10.84
CA ARG A 210 1.36 29.50 -12.07
C ARG A 210 1.93 28.33 -12.88
N LEU A 211 3.24 28.28 -13.00
CA LEU A 211 3.94 27.22 -13.73
C LEU A 211 3.71 25.87 -13.05
N THR A 212 3.90 25.79 -11.73
CA THR A 212 3.64 24.61 -10.89
C THR A 212 2.19 24.16 -11.01
N HIS A 213 1.21 25.07 -10.94
CA HIS A 213 -0.20 24.72 -11.17
C HIS A 213 -0.44 24.20 -12.60
N SER A 214 0.27 24.73 -13.60
CA SER A 214 0.17 24.28 -14.98
C SER A 214 0.83 22.90 -15.20
N THR A 215 1.89 22.58 -14.50
CA THR A 215 2.61 21.30 -14.67
C THR A 215 2.19 20.23 -13.67
N ASN A 216 1.53 20.62 -12.57
CA ASN A 216 0.81 19.73 -11.66
C ASN A 216 -0.28 18.90 -12.34
N PHE A 217 -0.75 19.28 -13.53
CA PHE A 217 -1.63 18.42 -14.34
C PHE A 217 -0.95 17.10 -14.74
N LEU A 218 0.37 17.06 -14.92
CA LEU A 218 1.09 15.81 -15.13
C LEU A 218 1.36 15.07 -13.83
N ASN A 219 1.47 15.71 -12.66
CA ASN A 219 1.45 14.97 -11.40
C ASN A 219 0.06 14.39 -11.12
N PHE A 220 -1.00 15.13 -11.45
CA PHE A 220 -2.38 14.65 -11.39
C PHE A 220 -2.62 13.50 -12.38
N MET A 221 -2.14 13.62 -13.63
CA MET A 221 -2.28 12.58 -14.66
C MET A 221 -1.26 11.44 -14.54
N ALA A 222 -0.07 11.67 -13.99
CA ALA A 222 0.90 10.63 -13.67
C ALA A 222 0.40 9.86 -12.45
N GLN A 223 -0.13 10.51 -11.42
CA GLN A 223 -0.88 9.82 -10.37
C GLN A 223 -2.01 9.00 -10.98
N HIS A 224 -2.77 9.53 -11.95
CA HIS A 224 -3.80 8.74 -12.66
C HIS A 224 -3.27 7.70 -13.68
N ALA A 225 -2.05 7.83 -14.21
CA ALA A 225 -1.43 6.92 -15.17
C ALA A 225 -0.60 5.82 -14.50
N PHE A 226 -0.10 6.08 -13.29
CA PHE A 226 0.41 5.08 -12.35
C PHE A 226 -0.73 4.32 -11.67
N ILE A 227 -1.94 4.91 -11.57
CA ILE A 227 -3.15 4.24 -11.09
C ILE A 227 -3.82 3.37 -12.17
N MET A 228 -3.41 3.40 -13.43
CA MET A 228 -4.02 2.55 -14.47
C MET A 228 -3.00 1.74 -15.27
N GLN A 229 -2.86 0.49 -14.85
CA GLN A 229 -2.40 -0.62 -15.67
C GLN A 229 -3.51 -1.68 -15.87
N GLU A 230 -4.74 -1.40 -15.43
CA GLU A 230 -5.91 -2.17 -15.84
C GLU A 230 -6.34 -1.71 -17.24
N GLU A 231 -6.44 -2.68 -18.15
CA GLU A 231 -7.17 -2.58 -19.42
C GLU A 231 -8.48 -1.82 -19.19
N LEU A 232 -8.82 -0.88 -20.07
CA LEU A 232 -10.12 -0.21 -19.96
C LEU A 232 -11.18 -0.78 -20.84
N PRO A 233 -12.40 -0.71 -20.33
CA PRO A 233 -13.45 -1.56 -20.76
C PRO A 233 -14.34 -0.78 -21.75
N SER A 234 -15.27 -1.50 -22.32
CA SER A 234 -16.07 -1.13 -23.47
C SER A 234 -17.01 0.06 -23.18
N PRO A 235 -17.71 0.62 -24.18
CA PRO A 235 -18.70 1.69 -23.97
C PRO A 235 -19.85 1.34 -23.01
N GLN A 236 -20.02 0.06 -22.63
CA GLN A 236 -20.98 -0.37 -21.60
C GLN A 236 -20.53 0.05 -20.19
N ASP A 237 -19.23 0.23 -19.96
CA ASP A 237 -18.66 0.50 -18.64
C ASP A 237 -18.70 1.99 -18.23
N GLU A 238 -18.98 2.90 -19.16
CA GLU A 238 -19.26 4.30 -18.82
C GLU A 238 -20.64 4.45 -18.15
N GLU A 239 -21.60 3.59 -18.49
CA GLU A 239 -22.88 3.47 -17.76
C GLU A 239 -22.66 2.84 -16.37
N GLU A 240 -21.77 1.85 -16.24
CA GLU A 240 -21.38 1.28 -14.93
C GLU A 240 -20.62 2.26 -14.01
N SER A 241 -19.85 3.21 -14.56
CA SER A 241 -19.10 4.18 -13.75
C SER A 241 -20.01 5.13 -12.96
N VAL A 242 -21.24 5.34 -13.42
CA VAL A 242 -22.29 6.09 -12.71
C VAL A 242 -22.99 5.19 -11.67
N GLU A 243 -23.00 3.86 -11.87
CA GLU A 243 -23.53 2.88 -10.90
C GLU A 243 -22.51 2.50 -9.79
N GLN A 244 -21.20 2.60 -10.04
CA GLN A 244 -20.15 2.27 -9.05
C GLN A 244 -20.14 3.18 -7.82
N ASP A 245 -20.55 4.45 -7.94
CA ASP A 245 -20.79 5.33 -6.78
C ASP A 245 -21.95 4.82 -5.88
N GLY A 246 -22.79 3.91 -6.39
CA GLY A 246 -23.81 3.20 -5.63
C GLY A 246 -23.34 1.92 -4.90
N ARG A 247 -22.13 1.40 -5.20
CA ARG A 247 -21.56 0.18 -4.57
C ARG A 247 -20.83 0.47 -3.25
N TYR A 248 -20.43 1.71 -3.01
CA TYR A 248 -19.65 2.11 -1.83
C TYR A 248 -20.56 2.61 -0.70
N HIS A 249 -20.61 1.87 0.41
CA HIS A 249 -21.27 2.30 1.63
C HIS A 249 -20.24 2.50 2.76
N PHE A 250 -20.03 3.76 3.15
CA PHE A 250 -19.12 4.13 4.23
C PHE A 250 -19.42 3.38 5.54
N MET A 251 -20.70 3.20 5.89
CA MET A 251 -21.11 2.48 7.09
C MET A 251 -20.70 0.99 7.05
N SER A 252 -20.82 0.33 5.90
CA SER A 252 -20.38 -1.06 5.73
C SER A 252 -18.86 -1.19 5.82
N LEU A 253 -18.10 -0.21 5.32
CA LEU A 253 -16.64 -0.13 5.52
C LEU A 253 -16.30 0.09 7.01
N LEU A 254 -17.01 0.97 7.71
CA LEU A 254 -16.81 1.22 9.13
C LEU A 254 -17.08 -0.06 9.95
N LEU A 255 -18.18 -0.76 9.69
CA LEU A 255 -18.52 -2.03 10.36
C LEU A 255 -17.46 -3.11 10.13
N ASN A 256 -16.83 -3.13 8.95
CA ASN A 256 -15.72 -4.03 8.63
C ASN A 256 -14.45 -3.67 9.42
N LEU A 257 -14.11 -2.38 9.52
CA LEU A 257 -13.00 -1.91 10.35
C LEU A 257 -13.23 -2.19 11.84
N VAL A 258 -14.46 -1.96 12.34
CA VAL A 258 -14.86 -2.28 13.72
C VAL A 258 -14.79 -3.78 13.98
N ASN A 259 -15.22 -4.64 13.03
CA ASN A 259 -15.06 -6.09 13.15
C ASN A 259 -13.59 -6.47 13.36
N THR A 260 -12.70 -5.90 12.55
CA THR A 260 -11.26 -6.16 12.61
C THR A 260 -10.67 -5.68 13.94
N PHE A 261 -11.04 -4.47 14.38
CA PHE A 261 -10.64 -3.93 15.67
C PHE A 261 -11.10 -4.84 16.82
N LEU A 262 -12.39 -5.18 16.86
CA LEU A 262 -12.97 -5.97 17.94
C LEU A 262 -12.39 -7.39 17.97
N TYR A 263 -12.11 -7.98 16.82
CA TYR A 263 -11.41 -9.27 16.71
C TYR A 263 -9.99 -9.21 17.27
N MET A 264 -9.27 -8.11 17.04
CA MET A 264 -7.95 -7.92 17.63
C MET A 264 -7.99 -7.70 19.13
N VAL A 265 -8.95 -6.91 19.63
CA VAL A 265 -9.19 -6.82 21.08
C VAL A 265 -9.46 -8.21 21.65
N ASN A 266 -10.34 -8.99 21.01
CA ASN A 266 -10.68 -10.35 21.45
C ASN A 266 -9.46 -11.28 21.54
N THR A 267 -8.53 -11.14 20.60
CA THR A 267 -7.33 -11.99 20.51
C THR A 267 -6.35 -11.67 21.63
N TYR A 268 -6.15 -10.39 21.94
CA TYR A 268 -5.08 -9.93 22.83
C TYR A 268 -5.54 -9.57 24.26
N ILE A 269 -6.84 -9.39 24.52
CA ILE A 269 -7.39 -9.08 25.86
C ILE A 269 -7.09 -10.16 26.90
N ILE A 270 -6.86 -11.38 26.48
CA ILE A 270 -6.57 -12.51 27.37
C ILE A 270 -5.07 -12.74 27.61
N VAL A 271 -4.20 -12.12 26.81
CA VAL A 271 -2.75 -12.39 26.86
C VAL A 271 -2.16 -12.10 28.24
N PRO A 272 -2.49 -10.98 28.92
CA PRO A 272 -1.98 -10.71 30.26
C PRO A 272 -2.38 -11.76 31.31
N THR A 273 -3.51 -12.45 31.14
CA THR A 273 -4.10 -13.37 32.11
C THR A 273 -4.00 -14.84 31.70
N ALA A 274 -3.46 -15.16 30.52
CA ALA A 274 -3.54 -16.49 29.93
C ALA A 274 -2.76 -17.55 30.74
N ASP A 275 -1.63 -17.19 31.32
CA ASP A 275 -0.83 -18.06 32.18
C ASP A 275 -1.47 -18.27 33.55
N ASP A 276 -1.96 -17.21 34.18
CA ASP A 276 -2.70 -17.28 35.45
C ASP A 276 -3.96 -18.13 35.31
N TYR A 277 -4.74 -17.95 34.24
CA TYR A 277 -5.95 -18.73 34.01
C TYR A 277 -5.64 -20.22 33.75
N SER A 278 -4.55 -20.51 33.04
CA SER A 278 -4.09 -21.89 32.83
C SER A 278 -3.70 -22.54 34.16
N MET A 279 -3.01 -21.82 35.04
CA MET A 279 -2.66 -22.31 36.38
C MET A 279 -3.87 -22.51 37.28
N SER A 280 -4.85 -21.60 37.23
CA SER A 280 -6.12 -21.70 37.98
C SER A 280 -6.93 -22.95 37.60
N LEU A 281 -6.83 -23.42 36.36
CA LEU A 281 -7.47 -24.64 35.86
C LEU A 281 -6.61 -25.91 36.05
N GLY A 282 -5.48 -25.81 36.77
CA GLY A 282 -4.60 -26.94 37.08
C GLY A 282 -3.59 -27.32 36.01
N ALA A 283 -3.32 -26.45 35.03
CA ALA A 283 -2.31 -26.66 33.99
C ALA A 283 -1.03 -25.84 34.24
N ALA A 284 0.07 -26.18 33.56
CA ALA A 284 1.31 -25.40 33.64
C ALA A 284 1.15 -24.03 32.97
N ALA A 285 1.82 -22.99 33.49
CA ALA A 285 1.82 -21.64 32.92
C ALA A 285 2.16 -21.61 31.41
N THR A 286 3.05 -22.50 30.95
CA THR A 286 3.47 -22.61 29.54
C THR A 286 2.38 -23.13 28.60
N VAL A 287 1.28 -23.69 29.15
CA VAL A 287 0.08 -24.06 28.38
C VAL A 287 -0.66 -22.80 27.88
N CYS A 288 -0.31 -21.60 28.37
CA CYS A 288 -0.79 -20.34 27.81
C CYS A 288 -0.55 -20.23 26.30
N GLY A 289 0.57 -20.78 25.79
CA GLY A 289 0.86 -20.84 24.36
C GLY A 289 -0.20 -21.65 23.60
N VAL A 290 -0.60 -22.82 24.12
CA VAL A 290 -1.70 -23.61 23.54
C VAL A 290 -3.02 -22.87 23.61
N VAL A 291 -3.32 -22.17 24.72
CA VAL A 291 -4.55 -21.41 24.89
C VAL A 291 -4.63 -20.24 23.91
N ILE A 292 -3.53 -19.51 23.69
CA ILE A 292 -3.44 -18.43 22.70
C ILE A 292 -3.49 -18.99 21.27
N GLY A 293 -2.67 -20.02 20.98
CA GLY A 293 -2.54 -20.62 19.66
C GLY A 293 -3.75 -21.41 19.17
N ALA A 294 -4.61 -21.92 20.07
CA ALA A 294 -5.85 -22.60 19.68
C ALA A 294 -6.72 -21.73 18.75
N MET A 295 -6.76 -20.42 18.99
CA MET A 295 -7.48 -19.47 18.15
C MET A 295 -6.86 -19.38 16.74
N ALA A 296 -5.54 -19.33 16.63
CA ALA A 296 -4.83 -19.28 15.35
C ALA A 296 -5.00 -20.58 14.55
N VAL A 297 -4.98 -21.75 15.22
CA VAL A 297 -5.21 -23.05 14.58
C VAL A 297 -6.59 -23.11 13.95
N ALA A 298 -7.64 -22.76 14.71
CA ALA A 298 -9.00 -22.75 14.17
C ALA A 298 -9.20 -21.70 13.06
N GLN A 299 -8.52 -20.55 13.17
CA GLN A 299 -8.54 -19.52 12.14
C GLN A 299 -8.01 -20.05 10.80
N LEU A 300 -6.93 -20.84 10.79
CA LEU A 300 -6.32 -21.38 9.58
C LEU A 300 -7.31 -22.15 8.69
N PHE A 301 -8.21 -22.91 9.31
CA PHE A 301 -9.23 -23.66 8.58
C PHE A 301 -10.43 -22.78 8.21
N SER A 302 -10.82 -21.86 9.10
CA SER A 302 -11.99 -21.01 8.85
C SER A 302 -11.74 -19.98 7.75
N SER A 303 -10.55 -19.40 7.64
CA SER A 303 -10.22 -18.38 6.63
C SER A 303 -10.45 -18.86 5.19
N VAL A 304 -10.16 -20.12 4.88
CA VAL A 304 -10.44 -20.71 3.55
C VAL A 304 -11.95 -20.78 3.29
N TYR A 305 -12.73 -21.26 4.27
CA TYR A 305 -14.18 -21.35 4.16
C TYR A 305 -14.84 -19.97 4.06
N PHE A 306 -14.41 -19.03 4.89
CA PHE A 306 -14.87 -17.64 4.88
C PHE A 306 -14.49 -16.93 3.57
N SER A 307 -13.30 -17.18 3.02
CA SER A 307 -12.91 -16.68 1.70
C SER A 307 -13.83 -17.23 0.62
N ALA A 308 -14.13 -18.54 0.64
CA ALA A 308 -15.06 -19.16 -0.30
C ALA A 308 -16.48 -18.61 -0.17
N TRP A 309 -16.98 -18.44 1.05
CA TRP A 309 -18.33 -17.92 1.32
C TRP A 309 -18.48 -16.44 0.95
N SER A 310 -17.41 -15.65 1.13
CA SER A 310 -17.38 -14.24 0.71
C SER A 310 -17.51 -14.05 -0.80
N ASN A 311 -17.21 -15.08 -1.61
CA ASN A 311 -17.52 -15.08 -3.04
C ASN A 311 -19.02 -14.87 -3.30
N LYS A 312 -19.92 -15.23 -2.37
CA LYS A 312 -21.38 -15.15 -2.54
C LYS A 312 -22.08 -14.05 -1.72
N SER A 313 -21.59 -13.75 -0.52
CA SER A 313 -22.14 -12.67 0.32
C SER A 313 -21.11 -12.25 1.36
N TYR A 314 -21.06 -10.96 1.69
CA TYR A 314 -20.25 -10.44 2.78
C TYR A 314 -21.01 -10.43 4.11
N PHE A 315 -22.32 -10.18 4.08
CA PHE A 315 -23.14 -10.09 5.28
C PHE A 315 -23.26 -11.42 6.02
N LYS A 316 -23.54 -12.52 5.31
CA LYS A 316 -23.77 -13.85 5.94
C LYS A 316 -22.54 -14.37 6.71
N PRO A 317 -21.31 -14.33 6.16
CA PRO A 317 -20.12 -14.69 6.92
C PRO A 317 -19.91 -13.81 8.16
N LEU A 318 -20.12 -12.49 8.06
CA LEU A 318 -19.93 -11.57 9.19
C LEU A 318 -20.91 -11.84 10.35
N VAL A 319 -22.17 -12.16 10.01
CA VAL A 319 -23.18 -12.57 11.00
C VAL A 319 -22.76 -13.88 11.69
N PHE A 320 -22.40 -14.90 10.89
CA PHE A 320 -21.94 -16.19 11.43
C PHE A 320 -20.71 -16.03 12.33
N SER A 321 -19.72 -15.25 11.88
CA SER A 321 -18.54 -14.88 12.67
C SER A 321 -18.91 -14.29 14.02
N SER A 322 -19.83 -13.31 14.06
CA SER A 322 -20.23 -12.63 15.29
C SER A 322 -20.94 -13.57 16.27
N ILE A 323 -21.80 -14.48 15.77
CA ILE A 323 -22.49 -15.49 16.60
C ILE A 323 -21.48 -16.47 17.20
N VAL A 324 -20.55 -16.98 16.38
CA VAL A 324 -19.53 -17.94 16.81
C VAL A 324 -18.58 -17.29 17.83
N LEU A 325 -18.19 -16.02 17.64
CA LEU A 325 -17.38 -15.26 18.59
C LEU A 325 -18.10 -14.97 19.91
N PHE A 326 -19.41 -14.71 19.86
CA PHE A 326 -20.23 -14.62 21.06
C PHE A 326 -20.21 -15.93 21.86
N ILE A 327 -20.46 -17.06 21.19
CA ILE A 327 -20.46 -18.39 21.83
C ILE A 327 -19.07 -18.74 22.37
N GLY A 328 -18.01 -18.49 21.58
CA GLY A 328 -16.63 -18.80 21.99
C GLY A 328 -16.20 -18.04 23.24
N ASN A 329 -16.55 -16.75 23.34
CA ASN A 329 -16.27 -15.93 24.51
C ASN A 329 -17.10 -16.32 25.74
N LEU A 330 -18.35 -16.75 25.53
CA LEU A 330 -19.18 -17.29 26.60
C LEU A 330 -18.57 -18.58 27.17
N LEU A 331 -18.14 -19.50 26.30
CA LEU A 331 -17.45 -20.74 26.71
C LEU A 331 -16.13 -20.45 27.43
N TYR A 332 -15.36 -19.48 26.95
CA TYR A 332 -14.12 -19.04 27.60
C TYR A 332 -14.37 -18.56 29.04
N ALA A 333 -15.42 -17.76 29.26
CA ALA A 333 -15.77 -17.27 30.59
C ALA A 333 -16.28 -18.38 31.52
N LEU A 334 -17.11 -19.30 30.99
CA LEU A 334 -17.67 -20.42 31.76
C LEU A 334 -16.66 -21.52 32.10
N ALA A 335 -15.50 -21.56 31.42
CA ALA A 335 -14.51 -22.61 31.65
C ALA A 335 -13.97 -22.63 33.08
N PHE A 336 -13.94 -21.47 33.76
CA PHE A 336 -13.58 -21.35 35.18
C PHE A 336 -14.61 -22.06 36.07
N ASP A 337 -15.90 -21.81 35.87
CA ASP A 337 -16.97 -22.40 36.68
C ASP A 337 -17.11 -23.91 36.45
N PHE A 338 -16.82 -24.38 35.22
CA PHE A 338 -16.74 -25.82 34.91
C PHE A 338 -15.41 -26.48 35.30
N ASN A 339 -14.43 -25.70 35.76
CA ASN A 339 -13.07 -26.13 36.09
C ASN A 339 -12.45 -27.05 35.02
N SER A 340 -12.56 -26.65 33.74
CA SER A 340 -12.15 -27.50 32.62
C SER A 340 -11.38 -26.74 31.55
N ILE A 341 -10.10 -27.08 31.41
CA ILE A 341 -9.25 -26.56 30.33
C ILE A 341 -9.76 -26.95 28.93
N ALA A 342 -10.49 -28.07 28.82
CA ALA A 342 -11.08 -28.47 27.54
C ALA A 342 -12.16 -27.46 27.11
N VAL A 343 -13.00 -26.98 28.04
CA VAL A 343 -14.02 -25.96 27.74
C VAL A 343 -13.35 -24.64 27.35
N LEU A 344 -12.26 -24.28 28.02
CA LEU A 344 -11.44 -23.12 27.67
C LEU A 344 -10.94 -23.20 26.22
N LEU A 345 -10.31 -24.32 25.87
CA LEU A 345 -9.76 -24.55 24.53
C LEU A 345 -10.85 -24.60 23.46
N ILE A 346 -12.00 -25.22 23.74
CA ILE A 346 -13.15 -25.20 22.82
C ILE A 346 -13.63 -23.77 22.60
N GLY A 347 -13.77 -22.97 23.67
CA GLY A 347 -14.11 -21.55 23.55
C GLY A 347 -13.13 -20.79 22.65
N ARG A 348 -11.82 -21.04 22.80
CA ARG A 348 -10.78 -20.45 21.96
C ARG A 348 -10.84 -20.90 20.50
N LEU A 349 -11.09 -22.19 20.25
CA LEU A 349 -11.29 -22.72 18.91
C LEU A 349 -12.51 -22.05 18.23
N PHE A 350 -13.61 -21.87 18.95
CA PHE A 350 -14.77 -21.12 18.44
C PHE A 350 -14.37 -19.67 18.11
N CYS A 351 -13.65 -18.98 18.99
CA CYS A 351 -13.14 -17.63 18.68
C CYS A 351 -12.26 -17.60 17.41
N GLY A 352 -11.49 -18.64 17.13
CA GLY A 352 -10.72 -18.79 15.88
C GLY A 352 -11.61 -19.06 14.65
N LEU A 353 -12.60 -19.95 14.80
CA LEU A 353 -13.57 -20.26 13.74
C LEU A 353 -14.38 -19.02 13.32
N GLY A 354 -14.63 -18.09 14.24
CA GLY A 354 -15.30 -16.83 13.94
C GLY A 354 -14.42 -15.78 13.26
N SER A 355 -13.21 -16.09 12.79
CA SER A 355 -12.33 -15.11 12.15
C SER A 355 -12.82 -14.66 10.77
N ALA A 356 -13.40 -13.47 10.69
CA ALA A 356 -13.82 -12.86 9.43
C ALA A 356 -12.71 -12.06 8.72
N ARG A 357 -11.44 -12.17 9.14
CA ARG A 357 -10.35 -11.30 8.61
C ARG A 357 -10.13 -11.44 7.10
N ALA A 358 -10.27 -12.65 6.57
CA ALA A 358 -10.19 -12.89 5.12
C ALA A 358 -11.31 -12.15 4.37
N VAL A 359 -12.52 -12.17 4.93
CA VAL A 359 -13.69 -11.44 4.39
C VAL A 359 -13.48 -9.93 4.47
N ASN A 360 -12.98 -9.43 5.60
CA ASN A 360 -12.73 -8.02 5.83
C ASN A 360 -11.75 -7.44 4.79
N ARG A 361 -10.63 -8.14 4.60
CA ARG A 361 -9.61 -7.78 3.59
C ARG A 361 -10.17 -7.82 2.17
N ARG A 362 -10.94 -8.87 1.85
CA ARG A 362 -11.57 -9.00 0.53
C ARG A 362 -12.57 -7.89 0.26
N TYR A 363 -13.44 -7.58 1.22
CA TYR A 363 -14.41 -6.49 1.07
C TYR A 363 -13.73 -5.15 0.78
N ILE A 364 -12.57 -4.86 1.41
CA ILE A 364 -11.78 -3.66 1.09
C ILE A 364 -11.25 -3.72 -0.35
N SER A 365 -10.79 -4.89 -0.81
CA SER A 365 -10.33 -5.07 -2.19
C SER A 365 -11.46 -4.91 -3.22
N ASP A 366 -12.63 -5.50 -2.95
CA ASP A 366 -13.69 -5.67 -3.93
C ASP A 366 -14.67 -4.48 -3.95
N CYS A 367 -14.96 -3.88 -2.79
CA CYS A 367 -16.03 -2.87 -2.65
C CYS A 367 -15.53 -1.43 -2.47
N VAL A 368 -14.25 -1.24 -2.12
CA VAL A 368 -13.70 0.11 -1.92
C VAL A 368 -13.12 0.64 -3.23
N PRO A 369 -13.55 1.83 -3.68
CA PRO A 369 -13.00 2.48 -4.87
C PRO A 369 -11.48 2.61 -4.79
N LEU A 370 -10.80 2.37 -5.91
CA LEU A 370 -9.34 2.39 -6.02
C LEU A 370 -8.69 3.64 -5.40
N LYS A 371 -9.34 4.81 -5.53
CA LYS A 371 -8.85 6.09 -5.01
C LYS A 371 -8.69 6.12 -3.48
N ILE A 372 -9.54 5.41 -2.75
CA ILE A 372 -9.53 5.36 -1.28
C ILE A 372 -9.13 3.98 -0.73
N ARG A 373 -8.88 3.00 -1.60
CA ARG A 373 -8.53 1.62 -1.21
C ARG A 373 -7.27 1.56 -0.37
N MET A 374 -6.22 2.30 -0.74
CA MET A 374 -4.99 2.39 0.04
C MET A 374 -5.25 2.95 1.45
N GLN A 375 -6.10 3.97 1.56
CA GLN A 375 -6.49 4.55 2.85
C GLN A 375 -7.33 3.58 3.68
N ALA A 376 -8.24 2.83 3.05
CA ALA A 376 -9.03 1.79 3.73
C ALA A 376 -8.16 0.62 4.19
N SER A 377 -7.17 0.18 3.41
CA SER A 377 -6.19 -0.83 3.80
C SER A 377 -5.31 -0.34 4.96
N ALA A 378 -4.84 0.91 4.92
CA ALA A 378 -4.12 1.53 6.04
C ALA A 378 -5.01 1.64 7.30
N GLY A 379 -6.30 1.97 7.12
CA GLY A 379 -7.30 1.95 8.18
C GLY A 379 -7.48 0.56 8.80
N PHE A 380 -7.49 -0.51 8.00
CA PHE A 380 -7.56 -1.89 8.49
C PHE A 380 -6.35 -2.27 9.35
N VAL A 381 -5.13 -1.90 8.92
CA VAL A 381 -3.90 -2.12 9.69
C VAL A 381 -3.95 -1.32 10.99
N SER A 382 -4.35 -0.05 10.92
CA SER A 382 -4.45 0.82 12.08
C SER A 382 -5.50 0.33 13.09
N ALA A 383 -6.68 -0.09 12.61
CA ALA A 383 -7.72 -0.70 13.44
C ALA A 383 -7.25 -2.01 14.07
N SER A 384 -6.45 -2.80 13.34
CA SER A 384 -5.84 -4.02 13.90
C SER A 384 -4.89 -3.67 15.05
N ALA A 385 -3.94 -2.76 14.83
CA ALA A 385 -2.95 -2.34 15.83
C ALA A 385 -3.61 -1.70 17.06
N LEU A 386 -4.60 -0.84 16.86
CA LEU A 386 -5.43 -0.29 17.94
C LEU A 386 -6.08 -1.39 18.77
N GLY A 387 -6.64 -2.42 18.12
CA GLY A 387 -7.23 -3.54 18.82
C GLY A 387 -6.21 -4.35 19.64
N MET A 388 -5.01 -4.55 19.09
CA MET A 388 -3.90 -5.21 19.82
C MET A 388 -3.46 -4.41 21.05
N ALA A 389 -3.50 -3.07 20.99
CA ALA A 389 -3.20 -2.21 22.14
C ALA A 389 -4.35 -2.18 23.16
N CYS A 390 -5.58 -2.03 22.68
CA CYS A 390 -6.77 -1.91 23.52
C CYS A 390 -7.10 -3.21 24.27
N GLY A 391 -6.78 -4.38 23.73
CA GLY A 391 -6.99 -5.67 24.38
C GLY A 391 -6.34 -5.73 25.77
N PRO A 392 -5.01 -5.72 25.87
CA PRO A 392 -4.30 -5.74 27.15
C PRO A 392 -4.68 -4.57 28.06
N ALA A 393 -4.91 -3.37 27.51
CA ALA A 393 -5.37 -2.22 28.28
C ALA A 393 -6.71 -2.48 29.00
N LEU A 394 -7.68 -3.07 28.30
CA LEU A 394 -8.96 -3.49 28.89
C LEU A 394 -8.76 -4.59 29.93
N ALA A 395 -7.91 -5.58 29.65
CA ALA A 395 -7.59 -6.66 30.57
C ALA A 395 -7.05 -6.13 31.92
N GLY A 396 -6.17 -5.13 31.87
CA GLY A 396 -5.61 -4.49 33.07
C GLY A 396 -6.63 -3.67 33.88
N LEU A 397 -7.74 -3.25 33.27
CA LEU A 397 -8.85 -2.57 33.97
C LEU A 397 -9.87 -3.58 34.53
N LEU A 398 -9.98 -4.76 33.93
CA LEU A 398 -10.93 -5.82 34.29
C LEU A 398 -10.38 -6.72 35.41
N GLN A 399 -10.03 -6.14 36.56
CA GLN A 399 -9.45 -6.87 37.71
C GLN A 399 -10.42 -7.06 38.88
N THR A 400 -11.71 -6.77 38.69
CA THR A 400 -12.70 -6.90 39.75
C THR A 400 -13.04 -8.36 40.01
N ARG A 401 -13.35 -8.67 41.28
CA ARG A 401 -13.79 -10.01 41.69
C ARG A 401 -15.15 -9.92 42.37
N PHE A 402 -16.14 -10.58 41.79
CA PHE A 402 -17.48 -10.75 42.36
C PHE A 402 -18.15 -12.00 41.79
N GLU A 403 -19.19 -12.48 42.45
CA GLU A 403 -19.97 -13.66 42.01
C GLU A 403 -21.43 -13.23 41.86
N ILE A 404 -22.04 -13.58 40.73
CA ILE A 404 -23.47 -13.38 40.49
C ILE A 404 -24.09 -14.76 40.27
N TYR A 405 -24.94 -15.19 41.21
CA TYR A 405 -25.50 -16.55 41.27
C TYR A 405 -24.40 -17.63 41.35
N GLN A 406 -24.20 -18.39 40.27
CA GLN A 406 -23.19 -19.45 40.14
C GLN A 406 -22.10 -19.10 39.12
N LEU A 407 -22.05 -17.85 38.66
CA LEU A 407 -21.09 -17.38 37.67
C LEU A 407 -20.01 -16.53 38.35
N THR A 408 -18.76 -16.93 38.17
CA THR A 408 -17.61 -16.22 38.72
C THR A 408 -17.15 -15.12 37.77
N PHE A 409 -17.10 -13.89 38.27
CA PHE A 409 -16.50 -12.76 37.58
C PHE A 409 -15.19 -12.41 38.27
N ASN A 410 -14.08 -12.80 37.64
CA ASN A 410 -12.75 -12.49 38.10
C ASN A 410 -11.91 -11.96 36.92
N GLN A 411 -10.65 -11.67 37.19
CA GLN A 411 -9.72 -11.15 36.18
C GLN A 411 -9.52 -12.08 34.96
N ASP A 412 -9.71 -13.38 35.14
CA ASP A 412 -9.54 -14.38 34.07
C ASP A 412 -10.81 -14.51 33.21
N THR A 413 -12.00 -14.41 33.82
CA THR A 413 -13.31 -14.61 33.14
C THR A 413 -13.91 -13.32 32.59
N LEU A 414 -13.64 -12.16 33.19
CA LEU A 414 -14.16 -10.86 32.78
C LEU A 414 -13.86 -10.52 31.30
N PRO A 415 -12.65 -10.77 30.77
CA PRO A 415 -12.39 -10.60 29.34
C PRO A 415 -13.42 -11.31 28.45
N GLY A 416 -13.78 -12.56 28.78
CA GLY A 416 -14.76 -13.33 28.02
C GLY A 416 -16.17 -12.72 28.09
N TRP A 417 -16.62 -12.32 29.29
CA TRP A 417 -17.93 -11.69 29.46
C TRP A 417 -18.05 -10.36 28.70
N VAL A 418 -17.05 -9.50 28.82
CA VAL A 418 -17.04 -8.19 28.15
C VAL A 418 -17.03 -8.37 26.64
N MET A 419 -16.21 -9.28 26.12
CA MET A 419 -16.14 -9.54 24.69
C MET A 419 -17.40 -10.21 24.14
N ALA A 420 -18.05 -11.10 24.91
CA ALA A 420 -19.34 -11.67 24.52
C ALA A 420 -20.40 -10.56 24.32
N VAL A 421 -20.52 -9.63 25.28
CA VAL A 421 -21.45 -8.50 25.15
C VAL A 421 -21.08 -7.62 23.95
N ALA A 422 -19.79 -7.32 23.76
CA ALA A 422 -19.34 -6.50 22.64
C ALA A 422 -19.67 -7.13 21.27
N TRP A 423 -19.49 -8.44 21.12
CA TRP A 423 -19.85 -9.17 19.89
C TRP A 423 -21.37 -9.22 19.66
N LEU A 424 -22.17 -9.32 20.73
CA LEU A 424 -23.62 -9.24 20.64
C LEU A 424 -24.08 -7.86 20.18
N LEU A 425 -23.52 -6.79 20.75
CA LEU A 425 -23.81 -5.41 20.33
C LEU A 425 -23.38 -5.17 18.88
N TYR A 426 -22.21 -5.68 18.49
CA TYR A 426 -21.74 -5.63 17.10
C TYR A 426 -22.69 -6.38 16.16
N LEU A 427 -23.17 -7.57 16.53
CA LEU A 427 -24.14 -8.34 15.74
C LEU A 427 -25.43 -7.56 15.50
N VAL A 428 -25.98 -6.92 16.54
CA VAL A 428 -27.17 -6.05 16.41
C VAL A 428 -26.89 -4.87 15.50
N TRP A 429 -25.73 -4.20 15.66
CA TRP A 429 -25.37 -3.06 14.83
C TRP A 429 -25.17 -3.46 13.35
N LEU A 430 -24.49 -4.59 13.11
CA LEU A 430 -24.31 -5.20 11.80
C LEU A 430 -25.65 -5.49 11.14
N ALA A 431 -26.59 -6.12 11.85
CA ALA A 431 -27.90 -6.49 11.33
C ALA A 431 -28.75 -5.28 10.88
N ILE A 432 -28.61 -4.15 11.56
CA ILE A 432 -29.38 -2.93 11.28
C ILE A 432 -28.73 -2.08 10.18
N SER A 433 -27.40 -1.96 10.20
CA SER A 433 -26.68 -0.92 9.44
C SER A 433 -25.87 -1.45 8.25
N PHE A 434 -25.59 -2.75 8.18
CA PHE A 434 -24.81 -3.31 7.08
C PHE A 434 -25.67 -3.40 5.81
N ARG A 435 -25.16 -2.81 4.73
CA ARG A 435 -25.79 -2.91 3.41
C ARG A 435 -24.89 -3.71 2.48
N GLU A 436 -25.42 -4.81 1.97
CA GLU A 436 -24.71 -5.67 1.00
C GLU A 436 -24.54 -4.91 -0.32
N PRO A 437 -23.31 -4.83 -0.86
CA PRO A 437 -23.05 -4.16 -2.15
C PRO A 437 -23.72 -4.92 -3.29
N ALA A 438 -24.31 -4.19 -4.24
CA ALA A 438 -24.93 -4.76 -5.44
C ALA A 438 -23.86 -5.48 -6.28
N ARG A 439 -24.13 -6.73 -6.66
CA ARG A 439 -23.27 -7.55 -7.51
C ARG A 439 -23.95 -7.74 -8.86
N GLU A 440 -23.19 -7.66 -9.94
CA GLU A 440 -23.67 -8.11 -11.25
C GLU A 440 -24.12 -9.58 -11.12
N PRO A 441 -25.32 -9.93 -11.59
CA PRO A 441 -25.72 -11.34 -11.65
C PRO A 441 -24.73 -12.07 -12.54
N GLU A 442 -24.20 -13.21 -12.07
CA GLU A 442 -23.50 -14.16 -12.92
C GLU A 442 -24.40 -14.45 -14.12
N GLU A 443 -24.02 -13.98 -15.31
CA GLU A 443 -24.70 -14.37 -16.54
C GLU A 443 -24.68 -15.90 -16.60
N ILE A 444 -25.88 -16.46 -16.57
CA ILE A 444 -26.16 -17.88 -16.74
C ILE A 444 -25.69 -18.25 -18.14
N HIS A 445 -24.44 -18.69 -18.28
CA HIS A 445 -23.93 -19.40 -19.47
C HIS A 445 -24.49 -20.84 -19.55
N ASN A 446 -25.76 -21.03 -19.15
CA ASN A 446 -26.51 -22.29 -19.29
C ASN A 446 -27.84 -22.08 -20.03
N ALA A 447 -27.98 -21.04 -20.84
CA ALA A 447 -29.21 -20.72 -21.58
C ALA A 447 -29.02 -20.80 -23.11
N SER A 448 -28.17 -21.70 -23.60
CA SER A 448 -27.99 -21.94 -25.03
C SER A 448 -27.86 -23.42 -25.41
N GLU A 449 -28.52 -24.32 -24.68
CA GLU A 449 -28.70 -25.73 -25.13
C GLU A 449 -30.15 -26.25 -25.04
N GLU A 450 -31.13 -25.46 -24.57
CA GLU A 450 -32.52 -25.94 -24.41
C GLU A 450 -33.54 -25.35 -25.41
N SER A 451 -33.10 -24.73 -26.50
CA SER A 451 -34.03 -24.18 -27.51
C SER A 451 -33.79 -24.70 -28.92
N ASN A 452 -33.59 -26.00 -29.09
CA ASN A 452 -33.77 -26.70 -30.36
C ASN A 452 -33.98 -28.20 -30.12
N ASN A 453 -35.18 -28.58 -29.68
CA ASN A 453 -35.87 -29.81 -30.12
C ASN A 453 -37.24 -29.92 -29.46
N SER A 454 -38.21 -29.22 -30.02
CA SER A 454 -39.63 -29.56 -29.85
C SER A 454 -40.23 -29.76 -31.24
N GLY A 455 -40.15 -30.98 -31.73
CA GLY A 455 -40.71 -31.37 -33.02
C GLY A 455 -40.57 -32.86 -33.27
N GLU A 456 -41.70 -33.55 -33.14
CA GLU A 456 -42.03 -34.86 -33.69
C GLU A 456 -41.79 -36.12 -32.83
N ALA A 457 -42.93 -36.75 -32.57
CA ALA A 457 -43.13 -38.03 -31.93
C ALA A 457 -42.86 -39.18 -32.91
N GLY A 458 -42.36 -40.32 -32.41
CA GLY A 458 -42.33 -41.56 -33.18
C GLY A 458 -41.46 -42.65 -32.57
N GLN A 459 -42.13 -43.59 -31.90
CA GLN A 459 -41.85 -45.02 -31.77
C GLN A 459 -40.63 -45.67 -32.48
N GLU A 460 -40.09 -46.70 -31.79
CA GLU A 460 -39.37 -47.91 -32.27
C GLU A 460 -37.84 -48.07 -32.00
N VAL A 461 -37.54 -48.94 -31.01
CA VAL A 461 -36.87 -50.26 -31.13
C VAL A 461 -35.46 -50.39 -31.79
N ASN A 462 -34.52 -50.88 -30.95
CA ASN A 462 -33.39 -51.82 -31.18
C ASN A 462 -32.03 -51.41 -31.83
N LEU A 463 -30.97 -51.85 -31.11
CA LEU A 463 -29.67 -52.42 -31.54
C LEU A 463 -28.66 -51.48 -32.26
N GLU A 464 -27.34 -51.49 -32.08
CA GLU A 464 -26.42 -52.51 -31.55
C GLU A 464 -24.98 -51.95 -31.30
N LYS A 465 -24.30 -52.52 -30.28
CA LYS A 465 -22.85 -52.81 -30.09
C LYS A 465 -21.72 -51.95 -30.71
N GLY A 466 -20.72 -51.70 -29.86
CA GLY A 466 -19.32 -51.53 -30.29
C GLY A 466 -18.31 -51.25 -29.17
N ILE A 467 -18.03 -52.24 -28.31
CA ILE A 467 -16.85 -52.23 -27.42
C ILE A 467 -15.62 -52.65 -28.25
N LYS A 468 -14.50 -51.93 -28.15
CA LYS A 468 -13.12 -52.43 -27.93
C LYS A 468 -12.06 -51.32 -28.07
N GLU A 469 -11.44 -50.95 -26.95
CA GLU A 469 -9.97 -50.77 -26.86
C GLU A 469 -9.28 -52.17 -26.95
N PRO A 470 -7.93 -52.34 -27.02
CA PRO A 470 -6.81 -51.40 -26.76
C PRO A 470 -5.63 -51.53 -27.77
N LEU A 471 -4.49 -50.83 -27.56
CA LEU A 471 -3.12 -51.40 -27.61
C LEU A 471 -2.01 -50.40 -27.22
N LEU A 472 -1.01 -50.92 -26.52
CA LEU A 472 0.12 -50.30 -25.79
C LEU A 472 1.45 -50.27 -26.58
N ILE A 473 2.49 -49.71 -25.90
CA ILE A 473 3.97 -49.95 -25.94
C ILE A 473 4.75 -48.79 -26.62
N THR A 474 5.74 -48.04 -26.09
CA THR A 474 6.74 -48.03 -24.97
C THR A 474 8.18 -48.05 -25.52
N SER A 475 8.96 -47.01 -25.15
CA SER A 475 10.43 -46.88 -24.95
C SER A 475 11.45 -47.01 -26.10
N GLU A 476 12.36 -46.02 -26.23
CA GLU A 476 13.81 -46.14 -25.91
C GLU A 476 14.56 -44.77 -25.94
N GLU A 477 15.67 -44.71 -25.19
CA GLU A 477 16.51 -43.58 -24.76
C GLU A 477 17.52 -43.08 -25.84
N ILE A 478 18.08 -41.86 -25.67
CA ILE A 478 19.53 -41.51 -25.61
C ILE A 478 19.75 -39.97 -25.58
N GLU A 479 20.42 -39.53 -24.51
CA GLU A 479 21.46 -38.49 -24.26
C GLU A 479 21.56 -37.11 -24.98
N GLU A 480 21.76 -36.11 -24.10
CA GLU A 480 22.70 -34.94 -24.09
C GLU A 480 22.60 -33.73 -25.06
N GLU A 481 22.63 -32.56 -24.39
CA GLU A 481 23.06 -31.18 -24.75
C GLU A 481 22.90 -30.63 -26.19
N GLU A 482 22.14 -29.54 -26.34
CA GLU A 482 22.65 -28.20 -26.73
C GLU A 482 21.52 -27.14 -26.77
N VAL A 483 21.91 -25.90 -26.51
CA VAL A 483 21.09 -24.67 -26.50
C VAL A 483 20.68 -24.31 -27.92
N GLU A 484 19.41 -23.97 -28.16
CA GLU A 484 19.07 -22.93 -29.14
C GLU A 484 17.69 -22.31 -28.86
N ASP A 485 17.70 -20.98 -28.89
CA ASP A 485 16.55 -20.08 -28.79
C ASP A 485 15.57 -20.33 -29.95
N GLU A 486 14.31 -20.67 -29.66
CA GLU A 486 13.23 -20.49 -30.64
C GLU A 486 12.04 -19.75 -30.01
N GLU A 487 11.72 -18.64 -30.67
CA GLU A 487 10.65 -17.70 -30.40
C GLU A 487 9.28 -18.40 -30.44
N GLU A 488 8.63 -18.56 -29.29
CA GLU A 488 7.21 -18.94 -29.26
C GLU A 488 6.32 -17.73 -29.58
N SER A 489 5.92 -17.69 -30.85
CA SER A 489 4.88 -16.84 -31.40
C SER A 489 3.49 -17.21 -30.89
N GLU A 490 2.79 -16.19 -30.38
CA GLU A 490 1.34 -15.93 -30.42
C GLU A 490 0.37 -17.11 -30.68
N GLU A 491 0.08 -17.92 -29.65
CA GLU A 491 -1.27 -18.45 -29.39
C GLU A 491 -1.56 -18.42 -27.88
N ALA A 492 -1.79 -17.21 -27.35
CA ALA A 492 -2.30 -17.02 -25.98
C ALA A 492 -3.78 -17.44 -25.92
N SER A 493 -4.01 -18.75 -25.79
CA SER A 493 -5.32 -19.36 -25.60
C SER A 493 -6.03 -18.81 -24.35
N GLU A 494 -7.37 -18.86 -24.38
CA GLU A 494 -8.33 -18.32 -23.40
C GLU A 494 -8.13 -18.80 -21.95
N ASP A 495 -7.19 -19.69 -21.67
CA ASP A 495 -6.80 -20.09 -20.33
C ASP A 495 -6.10 -18.98 -19.54
N SER A 496 -5.64 -17.90 -20.19
CA SER A 496 -4.99 -16.75 -19.55
C SER A 496 -5.83 -16.02 -18.48
N ARG A 497 -7.15 -16.25 -18.38
CA ARG A 497 -8.08 -15.48 -17.51
C ARG A 497 -8.76 -16.22 -16.35
N LYS A 498 -8.53 -17.53 -16.15
CA LYS A 498 -9.23 -18.31 -15.10
C LYS A 498 -8.65 -18.08 -13.67
N PRO A 499 -9.49 -18.01 -12.63
CA PRO A 499 -9.05 -17.87 -11.24
C PRO A 499 -8.33 -19.13 -10.73
N ALA A 500 -7.44 -18.99 -9.74
CA ALA A 500 -6.73 -20.11 -9.15
C ALA A 500 -7.66 -20.95 -8.26
N ASN A 501 -8.00 -22.17 -8.72
CA ASN A 501 -8.93 -23.07 -8.02
C ASN A 501 -8.26 -23.99 -6.97
N SER A 502 -6.93 -23.96 -6.84
CA SER A 502 -6.18 -24.83 -5.92
C SER A 502 -4.92 -24.16 -5.37
N ILE A 503 -4.48 -24.56 -4.16
CA ILE A 503 -3.26 -24.09 -3.49
C ILE A 503 -2.01 -24.33 -4.37
N VAL A 504 -1.94 -25.48 -5.05
CA VAL A 504 -0.79 -25.83 -5.90
C VAL A 504 -0.72 -24.93 -7.13
N ALA A 505 -1.88 -24.63 -7.74
CA ALA A 505 -1.96 -23.70 -8.86
C ALA A 505 -1.61 -22.27 -8.40
N ALA A 506 -2.12 -21.84 -7.24
CA ALA A 506 -1.79 -20.55 -6.65
C ALA A 506 -0.30 -20.44 -6.36
N TYR A 507 0.34 -21.46 -5.78
CA TYR A 507 1.78 -21.45 -5.47
C TYR A 507 2.68 -21.44 -6.71
N ARG A 508 2.29 -22.14 -7.78
CA ARG A 508 3.02 -22.09 -9.07
C ARG A 508 2.94 -20.72 -9.75
N LEU A 509 1.88 -19.96 -9.49
CA LEU A 509 1.70 -18.60 -9.99
C LEU A 509 2.45 -17.54 -9.18
N LEU A 510 3.01 -17.88 -8.01
CA LEU A 510 3.78 -16.94 -7.19
C LEU A 510 5.17 -16.76 -7.79
N THR A 511 5.49 -15.52 -8.17
CA THR A 511 6.85 -15.13 -8.54
C THR A 511 7.79 -15.30 -7.34
N PRO A 512 9.11 -15.48 -7.57
CA PRO A 512 10.10 -15.57 -6.49
C PRO A 512 9.99 -14.39 -5.49
N SER A 513 9.79 -13.17 -6.00
CA SER A 513 9.59 -11.97 -5.18
C SER A 513 8.39 -12.07 -4.22
N VAL A 514 7.26 -12.65 -4.67
CA VAL A 514 6.09 -12.85 -3.81
C VAL A 514 6.35 -13.91 -2.74
N LYS A 515 7.08 -14.99 -3.07
CA LYS A 515 7.45 -16.02 -2.10
C LYS A 515 8.33 -15.45 -0.98
N VAL A 516 9.29 -14.58 -1.32
CA VAL A 516 10.11 -13.88 -0.33
C VAL A 516 9.25 -12.95 0.53
N GLN A 517 8.34 -12.18 -0.05
CA GLN A 517 7.42 -11.34 0.74
C GLN A 517 6.53 -12.12 1.70
N LEU A 518 6.03 -13.30 1.30
CA LEU A 518 5.30 -14.18 2.20
C LEU A 518 6.19 -14.73 3.32
N LEU A 519 7.47 -15.03 3.05
CA LEU A 519 8.45 -15.44 4.06
C LEU A 519 8.75 -14.30 5.06
N ILE A 520 8.90 -13.07 4.58
CA ILE A 520 9.06 -11.88 5.43
C ILE A 520 7.83 -11.67 6.31
N TYR A 521 6.63 -11.85 5.74
CA TYR A 521 5.38 -11.74 6.47
C TYR A 521 5.23 -12.85 7.54
N PHE A 522 5.68 -14.05 7.21
CA PHE A 522 5.77 -15.15 8.18
C PHE A 522 6.74 -14.79 9.31
N MET A 523 7.95 -14.34 8.98
CA MET A 523 8.99 -13.96 9.94
C MET A 523 8.53 -12.88 10.92
N LEU A 524 7.94 -11.79 10.41
CA LEU A 524 7.50 -10.68 11.26
C LEU A 524 6.37 -11.12 12.20
N LYS A 525 5.41 -11.94 11.71
CA LYS A 525 4.31 -12.42 12.54
C LYS A 525 4.77 -13.43 13.57
N TYR A 526 5.75 -14.26 13.23
CA TYR A 526 6.37 -15.18 14.17
C TYR A 526 7.05 -14.43 15.33
N ALA A 527 7.93 -13.47 15.00
CA ALA A 527 8.67 -12.69 16.01
C ALA A 527 7.74 -11.85 16.90
N MET A 528 6.71 -11.21 16.32
CA MET A 528 5.69 -10.48 17.08
C MET A 528 4.92 -11.40 18.03
N GLU A 529 4.50 -12.58 17.57
CA GLU A 529 3.71 -13.49 18.40
C GLU A 529 4.54 -14.04 19.56
N ILE A 530 5.82 -14.39 19.33
CA ILE A 530 6.74 -14.75 20.42
C ILE A 530 6.79 -13.64 21.48
N LEU A 531 7.03 -12.39 21.08
CA LEU A 531 7.08 -11.27 22.01
C LEU A 531 5.78 -11.11 22.82
N LEU A 532 4.63 -11.17 22.14
CA LEU A 532 3.33 -10.90 22.75
C LEU A 532 2.88 -12.05 23.64
N SER A 533 2.88 -13.29 23.14
CA SER A 533 2.39 -14.48 23.84
C SER A 533 3.29 -14.92 24.99
N GLU A 534 4.61 -14.73 24.88
CA GLU A 534 5.56 -15.10 25.94
C GLU A 534 5.67 -14.02 27.04
N SER A 535 5.20 -12.80 26.76
CA SER A 535 5.41 -11.64 27.64
C SER A 535 4.95 -11.84 29.07
N SER A 536 3.78 -12.47 29.29
CA SER A 536 3.26 -12.69 30.63
C SER A 536 4.14 -13.68 31.40
N VAL A 537 4.51 -14.80 30.80
CA VAL A 537 5.34 -15.83 31.44
C VAL A 537 6.75 -15.32 31.75
N VAL A 538 7.41 -14.64 30.81
CA VAL A 538 8.79 -14.13 30.97
C VAL A 538 8.85 -13.05 32.04
N THR A 539 7.94 -12.07 31.99
CA THR A 539 8.00 -10.93 32.90
C THR A 539 7.59 -11.31 34.32
N THR A 540 6.65 -12.24 34.49
CA THR A 540 6.33 -12.82 35.80
C THR A 540 7.51 -13.60 36.36
N TYR A 541 8.23 -14.38 35.54
CA TYR A 541 9.38 -15.18 36.02
C TYR A 541 10.64 -14.35 36.32
N TYR A 542 11.06 -13.46 35.40
CA TYR A 542 12.31 -12.71 35.54
C TYR A 542 12.18 -11.44 36.38
N PHE A 543 11.01 -10.79 36.38
CA PHE A 543 10.82 -9.48 37.00
C PHE A 543 9.74 -9.46 38.09
N GLY A 544 9.00 -10.56 38.28
CA GLY A 544 7.90 -10.61 39.24
C GLY A 544 6.77 -9.63 38.91
N TRP A 545 6.55 -9.34 37.63
CA TRP A 545 5.50 -8.42 37.21
C TRP A 545 4.11 -8.97 37.55
N SER A 546 3.21 -8.08 37.97
CA SER A 546 1.80 -8.41 38.07
C SER A 546 1.14 -8.34 36.70
N THR A 547 -0.02 -8.98 36.55
CA THR A 547 -0.81 -8.91 35.32
C THR A 547 -1.10 -7.47 34.88
N SER A 548 -1.30 -6.54 35.83
CA SER A 548 -1.52 -5.12 35.53
C SER A 548 -0.29 -4.49 34.87
N SER A 549 0.92 -4.83 35.34
CA SER A 549 2.17 -4.34 34.74
C SER A 549 2.39 -4.90 33.33
N VAL A 550 2.08 -6.18 33.12
CA VAL A 550 2.11 -6.82 31.79
C VAL A 550 1.12 -6.14 30.84
N ALA A 551 -0.12 -5.93 31.31
CA ALA A 551 -1.17 -5.25 30.56
C ALA A 551 -0.77 -3.82 30.13
N ILE A 552 -0.17 -3.04 31.05
CA ILE A 552 0.33 -1.69 30.75
C ILE A 552 1.46 -1.74 29.73
N PHE A 553 2.42 -2.65 29.89
CA PHE A 553 3.53 -2.82 28.93
C PHE A 553 3.01 -3.11 27.52
N LEU A 554 2.12 -4.08 27.37
CA LEU A 554 1.55 -4.45 26.07
C LEU A 554 0.67 -3.34 25.47
N ALA A 555 -0.10 -2.63 26.29
CA ALA A 555 -0.88 -1.48 25.85
C ALA A 555 0.00 -0.34 25.34
N CYS A 556 1.07 0.00 26.07
CA CYS A 556 2.05 1.00 25.65
C CYS A 556 2.73 0.58 24.34
N LEU A 557 3.15 -0.69 24.25
CA LEU A 557 3.78 -1.26 23.05
C LEU A 557 2.86 -1.15 21.83
N GLY A 558 1.59 -1.55 21.94
CA GLY A 558 0.61 -1.41 20.85
C GLY A 558 0.25 0.04 20.50
N LEU A 559 0.27 0.97 21.46
CA LEU A 559 -0.03 2.38 21.20
C LEU A 559 1.08 3.07 20.39
N THR A 560 2.32 2.55 20.43
CA THR A 560 3.44 3.07 19.61
C THR A 560 3.20 2.95 18.11
N VAL A 561 2.31 2.06 17.65
CA VAL A 561 2.07 1.83 16.22
C VAL A 561 1.49 3.05 15.51
N LEU A 562 0.62 3.81 16.19
CA LEU A 562 -0.02 4.99 15.60
C LEU A 562 0.98 6.10 15.21
N PRO A 563 1.80 6.64 16.13
CA PRO A 563 2.76 7.68 15.78
C PRO A 563 3.79 7.18 14.76
N VAL A 564 4.23 5.92 14.88
CA VAL A 564 5.18 5.30 13.95
C VAL A 564 4.62 5.26 12.53
N ASN A 565 3.38 4.77 12.35
CA ASN A 565 2.74 4.72 11.03
C ASN A 565 2.55 6.12 10.40
N ILE A 566 2.22 7.13 11.22
CA ILE A 566 2.13 8.52 10.75
C ILE A 566 3.49 9.01 10.26
N VAL A 567 4.56 8.81 11.04
CA VAL A 567 5.92 9.24 10.68
C VAL A 567 6.40 8.57 9.39
N ILE A 568 6.16 7.27 9.25
CA ILE A 568 6.58 6.53 8.05
C ILE A 568 5.81 7.01 6.82
N GLY A 569 4.48 7.12 6.93
CA GLY A 569 3.62 7.51 5.82
C GLY A 569 3.81 8.96 5.37
N SER A 570 4.16 9.88 6.28
CA SER A 570 4.30 11.31 5.97
C SER A 570 5.72 11.74 5.62
N TYR A 571 6.74 11.20 6.29
CA TYR A 571 8.13 11.64 6.12
C TYR A 571 8.99 10.61 5.38
N ILE A 572 8.99 9.35 5.83
CA ILE A 572 9.96 8.35 5.35
C ILE A 572 9.59 7.83 3.95
N SER A 573 8.32 7.54 3.70
CA SER A 573 7.83 7.03 2.41
C SER A 573 8.02 8.02 1.25
N ASN A 574 8.16 9.32 1.54
CA ASN A 574 8.46 10.34 0.53
C ASN A 574 9.97 10.47 0.24
N MET A 575 10.83 9.97 1.13
CA MET A 575 12.28 10.12 1.05
C MET A 575 13.00 8.86 0.55
N PHE A 576 12.44 7.68 0.83
CA PHE A 576 13.06 6.39 0.55
C PHE A 576 12.13 5.47 -0.23
N GLU A 577 12.72 4.57 -1.02
CA GLU A 577 11.96 3.56 -1.76
C GLU A 577 11.47 2.45 -0.82
N ASP A 578 10.32 1.86 -1.12
CA ASP A 578 9.69 0.81 -0.31
C ASP A 578 10.65 -0.38 -0.01
N ARG A 579 11.47 -0.80 -0.99
CA ARG A 579 12.46 -1.87 -0.82
C ARG A 579 13.59 -1.54 0.17
N GLN A 580 13.97 -0.26 0.29
CA GLN A 580 14.99 0.18 1.25
C GLN A 580 14.43 0.15 2.66
N ILE A 581 13.19 0.66 2.83
CA ILE A 581 12.50 0.65 4.12
C ILE A 581 12.27 -0.79 4.59
N LEU A 582 11.92 -1.70 3.66
CA LEU A 582 11.79 -3.13 3.94
C LEU A 582 13.09 -3.73 4.49
N LEU A 583 14.22 -3.58 3.81
CA LEU A 583 15.49 -4.17 4.27
C LEU A 583 15.96 -3.57 5.61
N VAL A 584 15.83 -2.24 5.78
CA VAL A 584 16.21 -1.58 7.04
C VAL A 584 15.35 -2.07 8.20
N SER A 585 14.03 -2.21 7.99
CA SER A 585 13.14 -2.70 9.04
C SER A 585 13.40 -4.16 9.41
N GLU A 586 13.74 -5.03 8.45
CA GLU A 586 14.20 -6.41 8.74
C GLU A 586 15.46 -6.44 9.61
N ILE A 587 16.46 -5.64 9.28
CA ILE A 587 17.70 -5.54 10.07
C ILE A 587 17.38 -5.06 11.49
N MET A 588 16.49 -4.07 11.64
CA MET A 588 16.08 -3.56 12.95
C MET A 588 15.29 -4.60 13.76
N VAL A 589 14.46 -5.45 13.12
CA VAL A 589 13.83 -6.61 13.79
C VAL A 589 14.90 -7.58 14.29
N CYS A 590 15.90 -7.90 13.46
CA CYS A 590 17.01 -8.77 13.85
C CYS A 590 17.80 -8.21 15.05
N VAL A 591 18.09 -6.90 15.05
CA VAL A 591 18.73 -6.20 16.18
C VAL A 591 17.87 -6.30 17.43
N GLY A 592 16.55 -6.10 17.31
CA GLY A 592 15.61 -6.28 18.43
C GLY A 592 15.70 -7.69 19.03
N ILE A 593 15.65 -8.73 18.19
CA ILE A 593 15.78 -10.14 18.62
C ILE A 593 17.13 -10.38 19.32
N LEU A 594 18.23 -9.89 18.75
CA LEU A 594 19.57 -10.05 19.32
C LEU A 594 19.71 -9.40 20.70
N LEU A 595 19.13 -8.22 20.89
CA LEU A 595 19.16 -7.51 22.17
C LEU A 595 18.29 -8.20 23.24
N SER A 596 17.30 -9.00 22.85
CA SER A 596 16.43 -9.74 23.78
C SER A 596 17.09 -10.99 24.38
N PHE A 597 18.20 -11.51 23.83
CA PHE A 597 18.84 -12.70 24.38
C PHE A 597 19.39 -12.49 25.80
N HIS A 598 19.22 -13.51 26.63
CA HIS A 598 19.85 -13.58 27.95
C HIS A 598 21.23 -14.25 27.81
N VAL A 599 22.29 -13.44 27.73
CA VAL A 599 23.65 -13.93 27.41
C VAL A 599 24.53 -14.11 28.66
N VAL A 600 24.82 -13.07 29.46
CA VAL A 600 25.71 -13.18 30.66
C VAL A 600 25.41 -12.16 31.79
N VAL A 601 24.65 -11.09 31.55
CA VAL A 601 24.30 -10.05 32.54
C VAL A 601 22.96 -10.42 33.21
N PRO A 602 22.69 -10.08 34.50
CA PRO A 602 21.34 -10.21 35.05
C PRO A 602 20.34 -9.58 34.09
N TYR A 603 19.36 -10.35 33.64
CA TYR A 603 18.35 -9.87 32.71
C TYR A 603 17.63 -8.67 33.32
N THR A 604 17.64 -7.53 32.63
CA THR A 604 17.10 -6.28 33.17
C THR A 604 15.81 -5.87 32.47
N VAL A 605 14.94 -5.18 33.21
CA VAL A 605 13.70 -4.61 32.66
C VAL A 605 13.99 -3.68 31.46
N PRO A 606 14.97 -2.75 31.50
CA PRO A 606 15.29 -1.91 30.35
C PRO A 606 15.72 -2.71 29.12
N GLN A 607 16.49 -3.79 29.29
CA GLN A 607 16.89 -4.65 28.18
C GLN A 607 15.65 -5.26 27.50
N TYR A 608 14.73 -5.86 28.28
CA TYR A 608 13.51 -6.46 27.74
C TYR A 608 12.60 -5.43 27.08
N VAL A 609 12.35 -4.30 27.73
CA VAL A 609 11.44 -3.26 27.21
C VAL A 609 12.01 -2.59 25.96
N CYS A 610 13.30 -2.22 25.95
CA CYS A 610 13.91 -1.58 24.78
C CYS A 610 14.03 -2.54 23.59
N SER A 611 14.45 -3.79 23.82
CA SER A 611 14.55 -4.80 22.76
C SER A 611 13.17 -5.15 22.19
N GLY A 612 12.17 -5.36 23.05
CA GLY A 612 10.78 -5.60 22.66
C GLY A 612 10.18 -4.44 21.88
N LEU A 613 10.43 -3.19 22.29
CA LEU A 613 9.97 -2.00 21.56
C LEU A 613 10.62 -1.89 20.18
N ILE A 614 11.94 -2.07 20.09
CA ILE A 614 12.65 -2.03 18.79
C ILE A 614 12.12 -3.11 17.86
N MET A 615 12.00 -4.35 18.35
CA MET A 615 11.50 -5.48 17.57
C MET A 615 10.07 -5.24 17.09
N PHE A 616 9.17 -4.85 18.00
CA PHE A 616 7.75 -4.65 17.68
C PHE A 616 7.52 -3.50 16.71
N VAL A 617 8.09 -2.32 16.98
CA VAL A 617 7.96 -1.15 16.11
C VAL A 617 8.49 -1.46 14.72
N SER A 618 9.67 -2.09 14.62
CA SER A 618 10.28 -2.43 13.33
C SER A 618 9.46 -3.47 12.56
N ALA A 619 8.87 -4.45 13.25
CA ALA A 619 8.02 -5.45 12.62
C ALA A 619 6.69 -4.85 12.12
N GLU A 620 6.12 -3.85 12.81
CA GLU A 620 4.93 -3.11 12.34
C GLU A 620 5.23 -2.27 11.10
N VAL A 621 6.38 -1.58 11.07
CA VAL A 621 6.87 -0.88 9.86
C VAL A 621 6.97 -1.86 8.70
N LEU A 622 7.62 -2.99 8.96
CA LEU A 622 7.86 -4.04 7.97
C LEU A 622 6.54 -4.61 7.44
N GLU A 623 5.53 -4.82 8.28
CA GLU A 623 4.20 -5.27 7.85
C GLU A 623 3.55 -4.29 6.88
N GLY A 624 3.59 -2.99 7.19
CA GLY A 624 3.03 -1.95 6.33
C GLY A 624 3.68 -1.90 4.95
N VAL A 625 5.02 -1.93 4.92
CA VAL A 625 5.80 -1.88 3.67
C VAL A 625 5.67 -3.16 2.86
N ASN A 626 5.72 -4.33 3.53
CA ASN A 626 5.57 -5.62 2.88
C ASN A 626 4.18 -5.76 2.24
N LEU A 627 3.12 -5.28 2.91
CA LEU A 627 1.77 -5.27 2.33
C LEU A 627 1.65 -4.35 1.10
N SER A 628 2.29 -3.19 1.15
CA SER A 628 2.37 -2.26 0.01
C SER A 628 3.04 -2.93 -1.20
N LEU A 629 4.20 -3.56 -0.99
CA LEU A 629 4.92 -4.25 -2.05
C LEU A 629 4.17 -5.49 -2.56
N LEU A 630 3.53 -6.27 -1.68
CA LEU A 630 2.73 -7.43 -2.05
C LEU A 630 1.57 -7.05 -2.95
N SER A 631 0.92 -5.91 -2.68
CA SER A 631 -0.16 -5.41 -3.52
C SER A 631 0.31 -4.99 -4.94
N ARG A 632 1.59 -4.66 -5.11
CA ARG A 632 2.17 -4.27 -6.41
C ARG A 632 2.68 -5.45 -7.23
N VAL A 633 3.26 -6.46 -6.56
CA VAL A 633 3.91 -7.60 -7.24
C VAL A 633 2.92 -8.74 -7.51
N MET A 634 1.76 -8.75 -6.87
CA MET A 634 0.79 -9.83 -7.02
C MET A 634 0.01 -9.76 -8.35
N SER A 635 -0.08 -10.90 -9.04
CA SER A 635 -0.81 -11.05 -10.31
C SER A 635 -2.31 -10.79 -10.15
N THR A 636 -2.94 -10.18 -11.16
CA THR A 636 -4.40 -10.01 -11.29
C THR A 636 -5.18 -11.34 -11.30
N ARG A 637 -4.53 -12.46 -11.62
CA ARG A 637 -5.13 -13.80 -11.48
C ARG A 637 -5.34 -14.21 -10.02
N LEU A 638 -4.49 -13.71 -9.13
CA LEU A 638 -4.58 -13.90 -7.67
C LEU A 638 -5.44 -12.83 -6.98
N SER A 639 -6.01 -11.87 -7.71
CA SER A 639 -7.04 -10.97 -7.14
C SER A 639 -8.45 -11.55 -7.26
N ARG A 640 -8.65 -12.58 -8.09
CA ARG A 640 -9.95 -13.22 -8.34
C ARG A 640 -9.98 -14.67 -7.82
N GLY A 641 -11.03 -15.03 -7.10
CA GLY A 641 -11.28 -16.39 -6.58
C GLY A 641 -10.98 -16.58 -5.09
N THR A 642 -11.06 -17.84 -4.64
CA THR A 642 -10.92 -18.23 -3.23
C THR A 642 -9.50 -18.05 -2.70
N TYR A 643 -8.48 -18.38 -3.50
CA TYR A 643 -7.06 -18.27 -3.15
C TYR A 643 -6.46 -16.93 -3.56
N ASN A 644 -7.12 -15.86 -3.15
CA ASN A 644 -6.65 -14.52 -3.44
C ASN A 644 -5.47 -14.10 -2.53
N GLY A 645 -4.83 -12.99 -2.87
CA GLY A 645 -3.73 -12.43 -2.08
C GLY A 645 -4.03 -12.13 -0.63
N GLY A 646 -5.26 -11.69 -0.35
CA GLY A 646 -5.75 -11.43 1.00
C GLY A 646 -5.76 -12.71 1.84
N LEU A 647 -6.19 -13.83 1.25
CA LEU A 647 -6.12 -15.15 1.88
C LEU A 647 -4.67 -15.55 2.12
N LEU A 648 -3.81 -15.54 1.09
CA LEU A 648 -2.41 -15.98 1.23
C LEU A 648 -1.62 -15.21 2.30
N SER A 649 -1.79 -13.88 2.37
CA SER A 649 -1.17 -13.09 3.45
C SER A 649 -1.76 -13.42 4.82
N THR A 650 -3.08 -13.67 4.90
CA THR A 650 -3.73 -14.06 6.16
C THR A 650 -3.23 -15.43 6.62
N GLU A 651 -3.18 -16.40 5.72
CA GLU A 651 -2.67 -17.76 5.98
C GLU A 651 -1.21 -17.74 6.42
N ALA A 652 -0.33 -17.05 5.69
CA ALA A 652 1.09 -16.97 6.05
C ALA A 652 1.29 -16.42 7.47
N GLY A 653 0.54 -15.37 7.84
CA GLY A 653 0.58 -14.81 9.19
C GLY A 653 -0.03 -15.74 10.25
N THR A 654 -1.13 -16.43 9.94
CA THR A 654 -1.76 -17.36 10.87
C THR A 654 -0.88 -18.59 11.12
N ILE A 655 -0.25 -19.14 10.08
CA ILE A 655 0.72 -20.25 10.21
C ILE A 655 1.89 -19.82 11.09
N ALA A 656 2.40 -18.61 10.92
CA ALA A 656 3.46 -18.07 11.77
C ALA A 656 3.09 -18.04 13.25
N ARG A 657 1.88 -17.58 13.58
CA ARG A 657 1.38 -17.54 14.96
C ARG A 657 1.24 -18.94 15.57
N VAL A 658 0.63 -19.87 14.83
CA VAL A 658 0.50 -21.26 15.28
C VAL A 658 1.87 -21.86 15.61
N ILE A 659 2.86 -21.69 14.73
CA ILE A 659 4.20 -22.22 14.97
C ILE A 659 4.87 -21.51 16.15
N ALA A 660 4.69 -20.19 16.31
CA ALA A 660 5.22 -19.44 17.46
C ALA A 660 4.64 -19.95 18.79
N ASP A 661 3.32 -20.09 18.90
CA ASP A 661 2.64 -20.55 20.11
C ASP A 661 3.00 -22.00 20.48
N VAL A 662 3.15 -22.86 19.47
CA VAL A 662 3.68 -24.22 19.65
C VAL A 662 5.14 -24.17 20.12
N THR A 663 5.95 -23.26 19.56
CA THR A 663 7.34 -23.08 19.99
C THR A 663 7.42 -22.67 21.46
N ILE A 664 6.58 -21.74 21.94
CA ILE A 664 6.53 -21.33 23.35
C ILE A 664 6.21 -22.52 24.26
N THR A 665 5.20 -23.31 23.87
CA THR A 665 4.78 -24.49 24.65
C THR A 665 5.91 -25.54 24.71
N LEU A 666 6.56 -25.81 23.57
CA LEU A 666 7.70 -26.74 23.48
C LEU A 666 8.93 -26.24 24.25
N ALA A 667 9.25 -24.95 24.14
CA ALA A 667 10.33 -24.31 24.88
C ALA A 667 10.10 -24.41 26.40
N GLY A 668 8.84 -24.37 26.84
CA GLY A 668 8.44 -24.58 28.23
C GLY A 668 8.89 -25.92 28.83
N TYR A 669 9.02 -26.98 28.02
CA TYR A 669 9.51 -28.28 28.50
C TYR A 669 11.00 -28.27 28.84
N PHE A 670 11.79 -27.37 28.26
CA PHE A 670 13.22 -27.20 28.60
C PHE A 670 13.44 -26.39 29.89
N GLY A 671 12.35 -25.92 30.53
CA GLY A 671 12.37 -25.20 31.79
C GLY A 671 12.24 -23.67 31.62
N ARG A 672 11.66 -23.01 32.63
CA ARG A 672 11.33 -21.57 32.60
C ARG A 672 12.57 -20.65 32.41
N SER A 673 13.74 -21.08 32.89
CA SER A 673 14.99 -20.33 32.72
C SER A 673 15.51 -20.31 31.28
N MET A 674 15.24 -21.37 30.51
CA MET A 674 15.69 -21.48 29.11
C MET A 674 14.63 -20.99 28.12
N LEU A 675 13.39 -20.75 28.57
CA LEU A 675 12.24 -20.38 27.74
C LEU A 675 12.58 -19.25 26.76
N LEU A 676 13.05 -18.11 27.26
CA LEU A 676 13.39 -16.92 26.48
C LEU A 676 14.42 -17.20 25.38
N ASN A 677 15.53 -17.85 25.71
CA ASN A 677 16.58 -18.13 24.71
C ASN A 677 16.13 -19.20 23.72
N ALA A 678 15.32 -20.17 24.15
CA ALA A 678 14.82 -21.25 23.32
C ALA A 678 13.77 -20.77 22.30
N THR A 679 12.95 -19.76 22.63
CA THR A 679 11.98 -19.14 21.71
C THR A 679 12.63 -18.10 20.77
N LEU A 680 13.65 -17.38 21.24
CA LEU A 680 14.37 -16.39 20.42
C LEU A 680 15.29 -17.02 19.36
N LEU A 681 15.84 -18.21 19.60
CA LEU A 681 16.74 -18.86 18.64
C LEU A 681 16.08 -19.16 17.28
N PRO A 682 14.89 -19.82 17.21
CA PRO A 682 14.16 -19.94 15.96
C PRO A 682 13.81 -18.60 15.32
N SER A 683 13.42 -17.61 16.13
CA SER A 683 13.12 -16.24 15.65
C SER A 683 14.31 -15.62 14.93
N LEU A 684 15.51 -15.75 15.50
CA LEU A 684 16.75 -15.25 14.91
C LEU A 684 17.08 -15.96 13.59
N VAL A 685 16.98 -17.29 13.55
CA VAL A 685 17.26 -18.08 12.34
C VAL A 685 16.31 -17.70 11.21
N ILE A 686 15.00 -17.62 11.49
CA ILE A 686 14.00 -17.22 10.49
C ILE A 686 14.27 -15.78 10.02
N CYS A 687 14.63 -14.87 10.92
CA CYS A 687 14.97 -13.49 10.58
C CYS A 687 16.19 -13.37 9.65
N VAL A 688 17.28 -14.09 9.96
CA VAL A 688 18.48 -14.11 9.13
C VAL A 688 18.20 -14.72 7.76
N LEU A 689 17.43 -15.81 7.70
CA LEU A 689 17.02 -16.42 6.43
C LEU A 689 16.19 -15.46 5.57
N SER A 690 15.26 -14.71 6.18
CA SER A 690 14.48 -13.70 5.48
C SER A 690 15.36 -12.59 4.93
N ILE A 691 16.29 -12.03 5.72
CA ILE A 691 17.22 -10.98 5.26
C ILE A 691 18.06 -11.47 4.07
N VAL A 692 18.59 -12.69 4.15
CA VAL A 692 19.37 -13.29 3.06
C VAL A 692 18.51 -13.44 1.80
N ALA A 693 17.28 -13.94 1.93
CA ALA A 693 16.35 -14.06 0.81
C ALA A 693 15.99 -12.70 0.19
N THR A 694 15.74 -11.69 1.03
CA THR A 694 15.48 -10.30 0.61
C THR A 694 16.63 -9.75 -0.21
N CYS A 695 17.88 -9.95 0.23
CA CYS A 695 19.07 -9.52 -0.51
C CYS A 695 19.17 -10.17 -1.90
N PHE A 696 18.83 -11.45 -2.04
CA PHE A 696 18.85 -12.14 -3.34
C PHE A 696 17.75 -11.64 -4.29
N THR A 697 16.58 -11.27 -3.78
CA THR A 697 15.46 -10.74 -4.59
C THR A 697 15.38 -9.21 -4.61
N TYR A 698 16.38 -8.51 -4.08
CA TYR A 698 16.32 -7.06 -3.87
C TYR A 698 16.05 -6.28 -5.17
N ASN A 699 16.68 -6.72 -6.26
CA ASN A 699 16.54 -6.11 -7.57
C ASN A 699 15.24 -6.51 -8.30
N SER A 700 14.61 -7.63 -7.93
CA SER A 700 13.37 -8.14 -8.55
C SER A 700 12.09 -7.70 -7.83
N LEU A 701 12.22 -6.84 -6.82
CA LEU A 701 11.09 -6.24 -6.08
C LEU A 701 10.43 -5.07 -6.84
N TYR A 702 10.88 -4.78 -8.07
CA TYR A 702 10.32 -3.76 -8.97
C TYR A 702 10.13 -4.27 -10.39
#